data_AF-A0A368YMI5-F1
#
_entry.id   AF-A0A368YMI5-F1
#
_cell.length_a   1.000
_cell.length_b   1.000
_cell.length_c   1.000
_cell.angle_alpha   90.00
_cell.angle_beta   90.00
_cell.angle_gamma   90.00
#
_symmetry.space_group_name_H-M   'P 1'
#
loop_
_entity.id
_entity.type
_entity.pdbx_description
1 polymer ?
#
loop_
_entity_poly.entity_id
_entity_poly.type
_entity_poly.pdbx_seq_one_letter_code
_entity_poly.pdbx_strand_id
1 'polypeptide(L)'
;MEIFLGAFTAEWEQRKAAFLHDLTLGRRTLPEEDERRRRGGVVPLAVSTGMSKPSGFRLRTGGEGRPGSVRRRADRPMRARFAGLASGSQPAVVKMASFGGGSRLGAMVNYVSRNGAVVVENERGDHLRGRDQLSAVGDEWDHLMKNRAESRDIGLFKIAVAEGGWRADDDLFGRAREIVKRGLGDRAFVFTVTARADGSGYDVDGVTALRNSSGERLTADDKAAVIVQRRMASAGADAAFRFTGYGNGTDYGTSHVRSLVAVHKGKVQDEQGRTIADAKQAGDLVQLEWRNQLHSRKPRDVMHLILSARAGTDTAAFQSAARDFLGQQFAGHRYVFSLHDAHSDPKAEAEGGKRPHVHIHVIIAMRSDAGDRFETTIAAFRQWRLGMAEKARAHGINMEMTDRRDRASAPSYSRNQVRPVNTIGRTQHEGTSAAAEQRYGAKREDLPNYSATARSQAYMQKAYGEWLNVRQSQGPRTQQNFIRSQMVRLEDLRTTVGSRDTAHQEAGNSPSQLRTYLVKLTELVSEGDDMRHMTRPEFEAYERRVEIALFRAEQTMPPEARKDFDEIAQAAREHVNVRREIVELFEERSAAGKADNRFQDQGRGDPQDGKQRWNDAVERHGFEAANVANKALLDIERTREAIERVAAERRDEVPALKKELDLHIAEAAELGASGNGIIREVAEIDDDLKAALQLIERDRQKRENEKNTSTRQLEETADTGRGTPHSEQVLNRDDGRDERAKESARETTSHPETGDTTKSDPAKQHVPRLEELQRESDGRNERDHDDRER
;
A
#
# COMPACT_ATOMS: atom_id res chain seq x y z
N MET A 1 13.75 -34.63 8.00
CA MET A 1 12.93 -33.39 7.96
C MET A 1 11.71 -33.51 7.04
N GLU A 2 11.56 -34.58 6.25
CA GLU A 2 10.46 -34.75 5.27
C GLU A 2 9.12 -35.22 5.88
N ILE A 3 9.10 -35.61 7.16
CA ILE A 3 8.02 -36.40 7.78
C ILE A 3 6.72 -35.59 8.01
N PHE A 4 6.80 -34.25 8.13
CA PHE A 4 5.63 -33.40 8.41
C PHE A 4 4.90 -32.85 7.17
N LEU A 5 5.55 -32.76 6.01
CA LEU A 5 4.90 -32.21 4.80
C LEU A 5 3.96 -33.23 4.13
N GLY A 6 4.16 -34.53 4.35
CA GLY A 6 3.30 -35.60 3.81
C GLY A 6 2.00 -35.84 4.58
N ALA A 7 1.80 -35.22 5.76
CA ALA A 7 0.59 -35.40 6.57
C ALA A 7 -0.60 -34.54 6.10
N PHE A 8 -0.34 -33.50 5.31
CA PHE A 8 -1.33 -32.52 4.86
C PHE A 8 -1.73 -32.79 3.41
N THR A 9 -3.03 -32.95 3.16
CA THR A 9 -3.54 -33.27 1.81
C THR A 9 -3.74 -32.02 0.95
N ALA A 10 -3.84 -30.84 1.56
CA ALA A 10 -4.01 -29.58 0.86
C ALA A 10 -2.72 -28.74 0.81
N GLU A 11 -2.44 -28.13 -0.35
CA GLU A 11 -1.25 -27.31 -0.60
C GLU A 11 -1.16 -26.09 0.34
N TRP A 12 -2.31 -25.54 0.77
CA TRP A 12 -2.36 -24.43 1.73
C TRP A 12 -2.00 -24.85 3.16
N GLU A 13 -2.30 -26.08 3.59
CA GLU A 13 -1.98 -26.58 4.93
C GLU A 13 -0.46 -26.78 5.08
N GLN A 14 0.17 -27.34 4.05
CA GLN A 14 1.62 -27.46 3.94
C GLN A 14 2.30 -26.07 4.02
N ARG A 15 1.72 -25.06 3.34
CA ARG A 15 2.21 -23.67 3.40
C ARG A 15 1.90 -22.96 4.71
N LYS A 16 0.76 -23.23 5.36
CA LYS A 16 0.45 -22.75 6.71
C LYS A 16 1.48 -23.30 7.70
N ALA A 17 1.78 -24.59 7.63
CA ALA A 17 2.80 -25.22 8.47
C ALA A 17 4.18 -24.59 8.24
N ALA A 18 4.57 -24.36 6.97
CA ALA A 18 5.82 -23.66 6.64
C ALA A 18 5.83 -22.20 7.15
N PHE A 19 4.76 -21.43 6.93
CA PHE A 19 4.67 -20.03 7.39
C PHE A 19 4.71 -19.90 8.91
N LEU A 20 3.96 -20.74 9.64
CA LEU A 20 4.01 -20.77 11.11
C LEU A 20 5.38 -21.20 11.63
N HIS A 21 6.03 -22.16 10.96
CA HIS A 21 7.39 -22.59 11.29
C HIS A 21 8.42 -21.48 11.04
N ASP A 22 8.37 -20.80 9.90
CA ASP A 22 9.25 -19.66 9.58
C ASP A 22 9.03 -18.50 10.57
N LEU A 23 7.78 -18.27 11.01
CA LEU A 23 7.43 -17.31 12.05
C LEU A 23 8.04 -17.69 13.41
N THR A 24 7.98 -18.98 13.81
CA THR A 24 8.59 -19.45 15.07
C THR A 24 10.12 -19.47 15.06
N LEU A 25 10.75 -19.60 13.88
CA LEU A 25 12.21 -19.58 13.75
C LEU A 25 12.81 -18.18 13.59
N GLY A 26 11.98 -17.14 13.43
CA GLY A 26 12.43 -15.77 13.19
C GLY A 26 13.31 -15.61 11.94
N ARG A 27 13.31 -16.60 11.04
CA ARG A 27 14.29 -16.72 9.93
C ARG A 27 13.69 -16.21 8.64
N ARG A 28 14.52 -15.51 7.85
CA ARG A 28 14.23 -15.18 6.46
C ARG A 28 14.01 -16.45 5.63
N THR A 29 13.15 -16.34 4.63
CA THR A 29 12.77 -17.37 3.65
C THR A 29 13.93 -18.22 3.14
N LEU A 30 13.65 -19.52 2.93
CA LEU A 30 14.63 -20.54 2.52
C LEU A 30 15.37 -20.24 1.18
N PRO A 31 16.60 -20.77 1.00
CA PRO A 31 17.44 -20.47 -0.16
C PRO A 31 16.87 -20.86 -1.53
N GLU A 32 15.93 -21.81 -1.63
CA GLU A 32 15.40 -22.26 -2.94
C GLU A 32 14.57 -21.19 -3.67
N GLU A 33 13.89 -20.29 -2.95
CA GLU A 33 13.29 -19.11 -3.59
C GLU A 33 14.36 -18.12 -4.05
N ASP A 34 15.42 -17.96 -3.25
CA ASP A 34 16.54 -17.08 -3.56
C ASP A 34 17.38 -17.59 -4.75
N GLU A 35 17.54 -18.90 -4.94
CA GLU A 35 18.16 -19.46 -6.15
C GLU A 35 17.29 -19.24 -7.40
N ARG A 36 15.96 -19.30 -7.26
CA ARG A 36 15.03 -18.94 -8.35
C ARG A 36 15.06 -17.44 -8.66
N ARG A 37 15.34 -16.59 -7.67
CA ARG A 37 15.57 -15.14 -7.86
C ARG A 37 16.95 -14.87 -8.48
N ARG A 38 18.01 -15.57 -8.05
CA ARG A 38 19.39 -15.46 -8.60
C ARG A 38 19.51 -15.93 -10.05
N ARG A 39 18.77 -16.96 -10.48
CA ARG A 39 18.64 -17.31 -11.91
C ARG A 39 17.72 -16.38 -12.71
N GLY A 40 17.14 -15.37 -12.08
CA GLY A 40 16.30 -14.34 -12.69
C GLY A 40 17.03 -13.03 -13.03
N GLY A 41 18.32 -12.89 -12.72
CA GLY A 41 19.03 -11.63 -12.93
C GLY A 41 20.54 -11.68 -12.71
N VAL A 42 21.29 -12.15 -13.71
CA VAL A 42 22.58 -11.56 -14.11
C VAL A 42 22.61 -11.57 -15.63
N VAL A 43 22.92 -10.41 -16.23
CA VAL A 43 23.18 -10.29 -17.67
C VAL A 43 24.60 -10.81 -17.93
N PRO A 44 24.81 -11.85 -18.76
CA PRO A 44 26.14 -12.14 -19.26
C PRO A 44 26.55 -11.02 -20.21
N LEU A 45 27.58 -10.27 -19.83
CA LEU A 45 28.25 -9.29 -20.67
C LEU A 45 28.88 -10.02 -21.87
N ALA A 46 28.16 -10.07 -23.00
CA ALA A 46 28.70 -10.59 -24.25
C ALA A 46 29.56 -9.52 -24.92
N VAL A 47 30.86 -9.54 -24.63
CA VAL A 47 31.87 -8.83 -25.42
C VAL A 47 31.78 -9.32 -26.86
N SER A 48 31.58 -8.42 -27.82
CA SER A 48 32.04 -8.63 -29.19
C SER A 48 32.43 -7.31 -29.81
N THR A 49 33.75 -7.14 -29.96
CA THR A 49 34.36 -6.43 -31.08
C THR A 49 33.58 -6.73 -32.37
N GLY A 50 33.32 -5.69 -33.19
CA GLY A 50 32.59 -5.87 -34.43
C GLY A 50 33.43 -6.49 -35.55
N MET A 51 32.78 -7.18 -36.47
CA MET A 51 32.98 -7.04 -37.92
C MET A 51 31.89 -7.77 -38.72
N SER A 52 31.42 -7.11 -39.77
CA SER A 52 30.92 -7.59 -41.08
C SER A 52 30.19 -8.95 -41.27
N LYS A 53 29.04 -8.86 -41.98
CA LYS A 53 28.33 -9.89 -42.79
C LYS A 53 29.27 -10.68 -43.75
N PRO A 54 28.87 -11.83 -44.40
CA PRO A 54 27.50 -12.18 -44.84
C PRO A 54 27.06 -13.68 -44.92
N SER A 55 25.75 -13.87 -45.21
CA SER A 55 25.07 -14.91 -46.04
C SER A 55 25.39 -16.41 -45.91
N GLY A 56 24.33 -17.25 -45.78
CA GLY A 56 24.44 -18.70 -46.02
C GLY A 56 23.17 -19.53 -45.72
N PHE A 57 22.58 -20.16 -46.74
CA PHE A 57 21.46 -21.13 -46.63
C PHE A 57 21.91 -22.49 -46.06
N ARG A 58 21.05 -23.18 -45.29
CA ARG A 58 20.55 -24.57 -45.56
C ARG A 58 19.66 -25.12 -44.42
N LEU A 59 18.65 -25.90 -44.81
CA LEU A 59 17.91 -26.82 -43.93
C LEU A 59 18.72 -28.10 -43.65
N ARG A 60 18.62 -28.65 -42.44
CA ARG A 60 18.33 -30.09 -42.25
C ARG A 60 17.76 -30.41 -40.86
N THR A 61 17.16 -31.59 -40.78
CA THR A 61 16.28 -32.11 -39.71
C THR A 61 17.01 -32.98 -38.68
N GLY A 62 16.47 -33.04 -37.45
CA GLY A 62 16.61 -34.19 -36.54
C GLY A 62 16.97 -33.88 -35.08
N GLY A 63 16.31 -34.55 -34.13
CA GLY A 63 16.89 -34.87 -32.81
C GLY A 63 16.39 -34.08 -31.59
N GLU A 64 15.54 -34.73 -30.79
CA GLU A 64 14.95 -34.36 -29.50
C GLU A 64 15.89 -33.78 -28.41
N GLY A 65 15.35 -32.95 -27.49
CA GLY A 65 16.11 -32.52 -26.30
C GLY A 65 15.54 -31.41 -25.37
N ARG A 66 14.34 -31.60 -24.79
CA ARG A 66 13.71 -30.81 -23.68
C ARG A 66 13.16 -29.37 -23.95
N PRO A 67 11.85 -29.12 -23.68
CA PRO A 67 11.29 -27.78 -23.50
C PRO A 67 11.27 -27.34 -22.01
N GLY A 68 11.15 -26.02 -21.77
CA GLY A 68 11.33 -25.42 -20.43
C GLY A 68 10.09 -25.35 -19.50
N SER A 69 10.33 -24.93 -18.25
CA SER A 69 9.35 -24.50 -17.24
C SER A 69 10.04 -23.42 -16.36
N VAL A 70 9.39 -22.41 -15.74
CA VAL A 70 8.23 -22.48 -14.82
C VAL A 70 7.14 -21.42 -15.10
N ARG A 71 7.42 -20.34 -15.84
CA ARG A 71 6.53 -19.14 -16.01
C ARG A 71 5.26 -19.34 -16.89
N ARG A 72 4.69 -20.55 -16.99
CA ARG A 72 3.52 -20.83 -17.87
C ARG A 72 2.37 -21.66 -17.28
N ARG A 73 2.44 -22.22 -16.06
CA ARG A 73 1.44 -23.21 -15.60
C ARG A 73 -0.02 -22.68 -15.54
N ALA A 74 -0.23 -21.45 -15.06
CA ALA A 74 -1.58 -20.88 -14.89
C ALA A 74 -2.29 -20.45 -16.18
N ASP A 75 -1.56 -20.00 -17.22
CA ASP A 75 -2.14 -19.41 -18.43
C ASP A 75 -2.48 -20.46 -19.49
N ARG A 76 -3.71 -20.98 -19.44
CA ARG A 76 -4.24 -21.87 -20.48
C ARG A 76 -4.30 -21.13 -21.83
N PRO A 77 -3.95 -21.79 -22.96
CA PRO A 77 -4.07 -21.17 -24.28
C PRO A 77 -5.52 -20.75 -24.57
N MET A 78 -5.71 -19.70 -25.38
CA MET A 78 -7.03 -19.13 -25.69
C MET A 78 -8.04 -20.20 -26.16
N ARG A 79 -7.64 -21.11 -27.04
CA ARG A 79 -8.46 -22.26 -27.48
C ARG A 79 -9.05 -23.07 -26.30
N ALA A 80 -8.25 -23.36 -25.27
CA ALA A 80 -8.68 -24.13 -24.12
C ALA A 80 -9.61 -23.34 -23.20
N ARG A 81 -9.32 -22.04 -22.98
CA ARG A 81 -10.23 -21.11 -22.29
C ARG A 81 -11.58 -21.02 -22.99
N PHE A 82 -11.57 -20.86 -24.31
CA PHE A 82 -12.78 -20.68 -25.12
C PHE A 82 -13.64 -21.94 -25.17
N ALA A 83 -13.01 -23.12 -25.24
CA ALA A 83 -13.70 -24.39 -25.04
C ALA A 83 -14.36 -24.45 -23.65
N GLY A 84 -13.63 -24.12 -22.59
CA GLY A 84 -14.16 -24.05 -21.22
C GLY A 84 -15.35 -23.08 -21.08
N LEU A 85 -15.26 -21.87 -21.63
CA LEU A 85 -16.35 -20.88 -21.64
C LEU A 85 -17.57 -21.40 -22.40
N ALA A 86 -17.38 -22.06 -23.54
CA ALA A 86 -18.47 -22.65 -24.31
C ALA A 86 -19.14 -23.83 -23.57
N SER A 87 -18.39 -24.57 -22.75
CA SER A 87 -18.89 -25.57 -21.82
C SER A 87 -19.47 -24.99 -20.51
N GLY A 88 -19.65 -23.66 -20.43
CA GLY A 88 -20.30 -23.01 -19.29
C GLY A 88 -19.37 -22.60 -18.14
N SER A 89 -18.05 -22.52 -18.37
CA SER A 89 -17.11 -21.98 -17.38
C SER A 89 -17.37 -20.49 -17.09
N GLN A 90 -17.22 -20.10 -15.83
CA GLN A 90 -17.44 -18.72 -15.38
C GLN A 90 -16.17 -17.85 -15.47
N PRO A 91 -16.28 -16.51 -15.59
CA PRO A 91 -15.11 -15.64 -15.59
C PRO A 91 -14.48 -15.50 -14.19
N ALA A 92 -13.16 -15.61 -14.08
CA ALA A 92 -12.42 -15.31 -12.86
C ALA A 92 -12.42 -13.81 -12.56
N VAL A 93 -13.10 -13.41 -11.49
CA VAL A 93 -13.21 -12.02 -11.06
C VAL A 93 -12.31 -11.78 -9.85
N VAL A 94 -11.19 -11.10 -10.10
CA VAL A 94 -10.35 -10.45 -9.07
C VAL A 94 -10.40 -8.95 -9.30
N LYS A 95 -10.76 -8.17 -8.28
CA LYS A 95 -10.93 -6.71 -8.32
C LYS A 95 -10.32 -6.06 -7.09
N MET A 96 -9.60 -4.95 -7.25
CA MET A 96 -9.35 -4.03 -6.15
C MET A 96 -10.55 -3.10 -5.99
N ALA A 97 -11.08 -3.01 -4.77
CA ALA A 97 -12.19 -2.15 -4.41
C ALA A 97 -11.71 -0.80 -3.84
N SER A 98 -10.69 -0.82 -2.99
CA SER A 98 -10.10 0.38 -2.38
C SER A 98 -8.70 0.13 -1.80
N PHE A 99 -8.02 1.22 -1.44
CA PHE A 99 -6.88 1.22 -0.51
C PHE A 99 -7.26 2.02 0.75
N GLY A 100 -6.57 1.74 1.84
CA GLY A 100 -6.60 2.53 3.08
C GLY A 100 -5.22 2.67 3.71
N GLY A 101 -5.08 3.62 4.62
CA GLY A 101 -4.01 3.60 5.64
C GLY A 101 -4.44 2.80 6.87
N GLY A 102 -3.53 2.63 7.82
CA GLY A 102 -3.77 1.89 9.06
C GLY A 102 -5.05 2.29 9.81
N SER A 103 -5.34 3.58 9.93
CA SER A 103 -6.56 4.09 10.58
C SER A 103 -7.89 3.61 9.96
N ARG A 104 -7.88 3.11 8.73
CA ARG A 104 -9.08 2.56 8.06
C ARG A 104 -9.20 1.05 8.22
N LEU A 105 -8.19 0.35 8.73
CA LEU A 105 -8.18 -1.11 8.88
C LEU A 105 -9.38 -1.61 9.68
N GLY A 106 -9.58 -1.12 10.90
CA GLY A 106 -10.71 -1.53 11.75
C GLY A 106 -12.09 -1.28 11.09
N ALA A 107 -12.27 -0.15 10.42
CA ALA A 107 -13.50 0.15 9.67
C ALA A 107 -13.70 -0.80 8.47
N MET A 108 -12.62 -1.19 7.79
CA MET A 108 -12.65 -2.15 6.68
C MET A 108 -12.91 -3.57 7.16
N VAL A 109 -12.32 -3.98 8.29
CA VAL A 109 -12.57 -5.28 8.95
C VAL A 109 -14.02 -5.37 9.42
N ASN A 110 -14.55 -4.33 10.08
CA ASN A 110 -15.96 -4.26 10.49
C ASN A 110 -16.92 -4.27 9.29
N TYR A 111 -16.56 -3.61 8.19
CA TYR A 111 -17.35 -3.67 6.95
C TYR A 111 -17.43 -5.09 6.38
N VAL A 112 -16.29 -5.80 6.27
CA VAL A 112 -16.27 -7.15 5.69
C VAL A 112 -16.80 -8.22 6.65
N SER A 113 -16.82 -7.99 7.95
CA SER A 113 -17.45 -8.90 8.93
C SER A 113 -18.92 -8.60 9.20
N ARG A 114 -19.49 -7.56 8.58
CA ARG A 114 -20.82 -7.01 8.93
C ARG A 114 -20.94 -6.75 10.45
N ASN A 115 -19.96 -6.05 11.01
CA ASN A 115 -19.79 -5.78 12.45
C ASN A 115 -19.67 -7.05 13.32
N GLY A 116 -19.07 -8.12 12.77
CA GLY A 116 -18.87 -9.40 13.45
C GLY A 116 -19.97 -10.44 13.27
N ALA A 117 -21.03 -10.14 12.50
CA ALA A 117 -22.09 -11.10 12.17
C ALA A 117 -21.66 -12.17 11.17
N VAL A 118 -20.70 -11.87 10.28
CA VAL A 118 -20.11 -12.82 9.33
C VAL A 118 -18.68 -13.16 9.77
N VAL A 119 -18.35 -14.45 9.73
CA VAL A 119 -17.03 -14.98 10.11
C VAL A 119 -15.94 -14.39 9.22
N VAL A 120 -14.81 -14.07 9.84
CA VAL A 120 -13.59 -13.65 9.16
C VAL A 120 -12.51 -14.72 9.37
N GLU A 121 -11.76 -15.05 8.33
CA GLU A 121 -10.65 -16.00 8.37
C GLU A 121 -9.33 -15.26 8.08
N ASN A 122 -8.28 -15.47 8.87
CA ASN A 122 -6.96 -14.85 8.66
C ASN A 122 -6.02 -15.70 7.78
N GLU A 123 -4.78 -15.24 7.54
CA GLU A 123 -3.78 -16.00 6.77
C GLU A 123 -3.36 -17.32 7.42
N ARG A 124 -3.54 -17.44 8.74
CA ARG A 124 -3.30 -18.66 9.52
C ARG A 124 -4.50 -19.62 9.47
N GLY A 125 -5.63 -19.24 8.87
CA GLY A 125 -6.86 -20.04 8.85
C GLY A 125 -7.62 -20.05 10.18
N ASP A 126 -7.32 -19.12 11.10
CA ASP A 126 -8.08 -18.93 12.33
C ASP A 126 -9.39 -18.20 12.01
N HIS A 127 -10.50 -18.62 12.65
CA HIS A 127 -11.82 -18.01 12.46
C HIS A 127 -12.12 -16.97 13.55
N LEU A 128 -12.03 -15.70 13.19
CA LEU A 128 -12.30 -14.55 14.04
C LEU A 128 -13.81 -14.24 14.05
N ARG A 129 -14.37 -14.05 15.25
CA ARG A 129 -15.78 -13.74 15.50
C ARG A 129 -15.94 -12.71 16.62
N GLY A 130 -16.99 -11.90 16.52
CA GLY A 130 -17.28 -10.85 17.51
C GLY A 130 -16.32 -9.65 17.41
N ARG A 131 -16.69 -8.56 18.08
CA ARG A 131 -16.02 -7.25 17.93
C ARG A 131 -14.59 -7.27 18.46
N ASP A 132 -14.34 -7.97 19.56
CA ASP A 132 -13.06 -7.93 20.27
C ASP A 132 -11.94 -8.61 19.47
N GLN A 133 -12.18 -9.81 18.95
CA GLN A 133 -11.23 -10.53 18.08
C GLN A 133 -10.94 -9.77 16.77
N LEU A 134 -11.92 -9.03 16.26
CA LEU A 134 -11.75 -8.18 15.07
C LEU A 134 -10.96 -6.90 15.38
N SER A 135 -11.06 -6.36 16.60
CA SER A 135 -10.27 -5.21 17.03
C SER A 135 -8.79 -5.54 17.17
N ALA A 136 -8.47 -6.75 17.67
CA ALA A 136 -7.10 -7.24 17.80
C ALA A 136 -6.33 -7.30 16.47
N VAL A 137 -7.01 -7.44 15.32
CA VAL A 137 -6.38 -7.36 13.98
C VAL A 137 -5.73 -5.99 13.73
N GLY A 138 -6.28 -4.92 14.33
CA GLY A 138 -5.69 -3.58 14.28
C GLY A 138 -4.34 -3.54 14.98
N ASP A 139 -4.31 -3.97 16.24
CA ASP A 139 -3.12 -3.97 17.08
C ASP A 139 -2.04 -4.94 16.54
N GLU A 140 -2.46 -6.13 16.07
CA GLU A 140 -1.56 -7.14 15.51
C GLU A 140 -0.83 -6.66 14.24
N TRP A 141 -1.40 -5.69 13.51
CA TRP A 141 -0.87 -5.20 12.23
C TRP A 141 -0.25 -3.78 12.29
N ASP A 142 -0.24 -3.10 13.44
CA ASP A 142 0.19 -1.68 13.52
C ASP A 142 1.62 -1.46 12.98
N HIS A 143 2.56 -2.36 13.26
CA HIS A 143 3.94 -2.29 12.73
C HIS A 143 4.05 -2.45 11.20
N LEU A 144 3.03 -3.03 10.55
CA LEU A 144 2.92 -3.10 9.08
C LEU A 144 2.36 -1.80 8.50
N MET A 145 1.61 -1.04 9.29
CA MET A 145 1.05 0.26 8.92
C MET A 145 2.14 1.32 8.96
N LYS A 146 2.57 1.81 7.80
CA LYS A 146 3.42 3.00 7.77
C LYS A 146 2.54 4.19 8.09
N ASN A 147 2.55 4.63 9.36
CA ASN A 147 1.86 5.81 9.91
C ASN A 147 2.33 7.15 9.30
N ARG A 148 2.40 7.22 7.97
CA ARG A 148 2.57 8.43 7.17
C ARG A 148 1.23 9.13 7.12
N ALA A 149 1.18 10.32 7.72
CA ALA A 149 0.05 11.21 7.60
C ALA A 149 -0.37 11.39 6.13
N GLU A 150 -1.68 11.47 5.90
CA GLU A 150 -2.21 11.90 4.61
C GLU A 150 -1.64 13.28 4.25
N SER A 151 -1.35 13.52 2.97
CA SER A 151 -0.91 14.86 2.56
C SER A 151 -2.03 15.85 2.83
N ARG A 152 -1.73 16.91 3.59
CA ARG A 152 -2.60 18.07 3.75
C ARG A 152 -2.48 18.89 2.47
N ASP A 153 -3.50 18.84 1.61
CA ASP A 153 -3.49 19.49 0.31
C ASP A 153 -4.21 20.83 0.32
N ILE A 154 -5.21 20.94 1.21
CA ILE A 154 -6.10 22.08 1.31
C ILE A 154 -6.16 22.54 2.77
N GLY A 155 -6.05 23.84 2.99
CA GLY A 155 -6.26 24.50 4.28
C GLY A 155 -7.48 25.40 4.23
N LEU A 156 -8.26 25.39 5.31
CA LEU A 156 -9.27 26.40 5.60
C LEU A 156 -8.61 27.48 6.46
N PHE A 157 -8.82 28.75 6.13
CA PHE A 157 -8.21 29.86 6.87
C PHE A 157 -9.22 30.94 7.21
N LYS A 158 -8.88 31.70 8.25
CA LYS A 158 -9.56 32.95 8.64
C LYS A 158 -8.52 34.04 8.86
N ILE A 159 -8.83 35.25 8.41
CA ILE A 159 -8.04 36.45 8.68
C ILE A 159 -8.95 37.50 9.30
N ALA A 160 -8.60 37.98 10.49
CA ALA A 160 -9.23 39.14 11.10
C ALA A 160 -8.36 40.37 10.82
N VAL A 161 -8.85 41.30 9.99
CA VAL A 161 -8.16 42.57 9.69
C VAL A 161 -8.70 43.66 10.61
N ALA A 162 -7.81 44.51 11.12
CA ALA A 162 -8.15 45.65 11.97
C ALA A 162 -8.62 46.87 11.16
N GLU A 163 -9.19 47.86 11.84
CA GLU A 163 -9.60 49.13 11.24
C GLU A 163 -8.38 49.95 10.78
N GLY A 164 -8.41 50.49 9.56
CA GLY A 164 -7.26 51.14 8.93
C GLY A 164 -7.61 52.35 8.07
N GLY A 165 -8.56 53.20 8.50
CA GLY A 165 -8.87 54.46 7.80
C GLY A 165 -9.53 54.29 6.43
N TRP A 166 -10.16 53.14 6.19
CA TRP A 166 -10.86 52.78 4.96
C TRP A 166 -12.19 53.54 4.84
N ARG A 167 -12.59 53.93 3.62
CA ARG A 167 -13.93 54.48 3.33
C ARG A 167 -14.90 53.36 2.95
N ALA A 168 -16.19 53.57 3.18
CA ALA A 168 -17.25 52.58 2.87
C ALA A 168 -17.36 52.19 1.38
N ASP A 169 -16.74 52.96 0.49
CA ASP A 169 -16.73 52.78 -0.97
C ASP A 169 -15.43 52.11 -1.48
N ASP A 170 -14.52 51.72 -0.58
CA ASP A 170 -13.26 51.07 -0.95
C ASP A 170 -13.46 49.61 -1.40
N ASP A 171 -12.68 49.16 -2.41
CA ASP A 171 -12.65 47.76 -2.86
C ASP A 171 -12.06 46.83 -1.78
N LEU A 172 -12.93 46.39 -0.88
CA LEU A 172 -12.64 45.51 0.23
C LEU A 172 -12.13 44.13 -0.25
N PHE A 173 -12.65 43.63 -1.37
CA PHE A 173 -12.19 42.37 -1.98
C PHE A 173 -10.78 42.51 -2.54
N GLY A 174 -10.49 43.60 -3.25
CA GLY A 174 -9.16 43.92 -3.75
C GLY A 174 -8.12 44.02 -2.64
N ARG A 175 -8.43 44.73 -1.54
CA ARG A 175 -7.51 44.82 -0.38
C ARG A 175 -7.32 43.48 0.32
N ALA A 176 -8.39 42.75 0.59
CA ALA A 176 -8.32 41.41 1.20
C ALA A 176 -7.48 40.46 0.34
N ARG A 177 -7.67 40.46 -0.98
CA ARG A 177 -6.89 39.65 -1.94
C ARG A 177 -5.39 39.92 -1.85
N GLU A 178 -4.98 41.19 -1.76
CA GLU A 178 -3.56 41.54 -1.63
C GLU A 178 -2.95 41.08 -0.29
N ILE A 179 -3.71 41.20 0.81
CA ILE A 179 -3.28 40.66 2.12
C ILE A 179 -3.12 39.14 2.05
N VAL A 180 -4.10 38.42 1.48
CA VAL A 180 -4.07 36.96 1.35
C VAL A 180 -2.91 36.51 0.44
N LYS A 181 -2.67 37.18 -0.70
CA LYS A 181 -1.52 36.92 -1.59
C LYS A 181 -0.19 37.09 -0.87
N ARG A 182 -0.01 38.14 -0.06
CA ARG A 182 1.23 38.37 0.70
C ARG A 182 1.50 37.24 1.71
N GLY A 183 0.46 36.72 2.36
CA GLY A 183 0.58 35.62 3.31
C GLY A 183 0.83 34.24 2.66
N LEU A 184 -0.02 33.87 1.70
CA LEU A 184 -0.02 32.54 1.10
C LEU A 184 0.95 32.40 -0.08
N GLY A 185 1.36 33.51 -0.69
CA GLY A 185 2.25 33.55 -1.86
C GLY A 185 1.53 33.19 -3.16
N ASP A 186 2.21 32.41 -3.99
CA ASP A 186 1.76 31.89 -5.29
C ASP A 186 0.81 30.67 -5.19
N ARG A 187 0.12 30.52 -4.06
CA ARG A 187 -0.84 29.45 -3.80
C ARG A 187 -2.22 29.86 -4.32
N ALA A 188 -2.95 28.93 -4.93
CA ALA A 188 -4.34 29.17 -5.28
C ALA A 188 -5.23 29.25 -4.03
N PHE A 189 -6.20 30.16 -4.03
CA PHE A 189 -7.13 30.33 -2.92
C PHE A 189 -8.45 30.95 -3.38
N VAL A 190 -9.53 30.61 -2.65
CA VAL A 190 -10.78 31.36 -2.71
C VAL A 190 -11.07 31.97 -1.35
N PHE A 191 -11.71 33.13 -1.36
CA PHE A 191 -12.05 33.86 -0.15
C PHE A 191 -13.35 34.63 -0.31
N THR A 192 -13.96 34.96 0.82
CA THR A 192 -15.06 35.91 0.96
C THR A 192 -14.67 36.96 2.00
N VAL A 193 -15.32 38.11 1.97
CA VAL A 193 -15.08 39.18 2.94
C VAL A 193 -16.38 39.59 3.61
N THR A 194 -16.34 39.67 4.94
CA THR A 194 -17.48 40.10 5.77
C THR A 194 -17.02 41.28 6.62
N ALA A 195 -17.58 42.46 6.40
CA ALA A 195 -17.36 43.61 7.28
C ALA A 195 -17.99 43.35 8.66
N ARG A 196 -17.30 43.70 9.75
CA ARG A 196 -17.85 43.52 11.09
C ARG A 196 -18.84 44.65 11.41
N ALA A 197 -19.95 44.29 12.06
CA ALA A 197 -21.03 45.22 12.37
C ALA A 197 -20.66 46.28 13.43
N ASP A 198 -19.56 46.07 14.16
CA ASP A 198 -19.01 46.97 15.17
C ASP A 198 -18.05 48.03 14.60
N GLY A 199 -17.75 47.99 13.29
CA GLY A 199 -16.81 48.89 12.63
C GLY A 199 -15.32 48.53 12.81
N SER A 200 -14.98 47.51 13.60
CA SER A 200 -13.59 47.15 13.97
C SER A 200 -12.72 46.59 12.82
N GLY A 201 -13.19 46.67 11.58
CA GLY A 201 -12.55 46.11 10.39
C GLY A 201 -13.41 45.02 9.72
N TYR A 202 -12.74 43.99 9.22
CA TYR A 202 -13.38 42.94 8.42
C TYR A 202 -12.72 41.58 8.60
N ASP A 203 -13.51 40.53 8.40
CA ASP A 203 -13.07 39.14 8.42
C ASP A 203 -13.04 38.56 7.01
N VAL A 204 -11.97 37.81 6.73
CA VAL A 204 -11.77 37.05 5.50
C VAL A 204 -11.82 35.56 5.82
N ASP A 205 -12.81 34.87 5.26
CA ASP A 205 -12.93 33.42 5.35
C ASP A 205 -12.52 32.80 4.00
N GLY A 206 -11.71 31.74 4.00
CA GLY A 206 -11.22 31.18 2.74
C GLY A 206 -10.70 29.76 2.78
N VAL A 207 -10.43 29.25 1.59
CA VAL A 207 -9.92 27.90 1.30
C VAL A 207 -8.70 28.06 0.39
N THR A 208 -7.60 27.36 0.65
CA THR A 208 -6.37 27.46 -0.15
C THR A 208 -5.71 26.11 -0.42
N ALA A 209 -5.07 25.98 -1.58
CA ALA A 209 -4.13 24.90 -1.87
C ALA A 209 -2.83 25.12 -1.08
N LEU A 210 -2.44 24.16 -0.24
CA LEU A 210 -1.29 24.30 0.67
C LEU A 210 0.07 24.18 -0.03
N ARG A 211 0.11 23.58 -1.22
CA ARG A 211 1.30 23.47 -2.07
C ARG A 211 1.31 24.60 -3.10
N ASN A 212 2.45 25.25 -3.27
CA ASN A 212 2.63 26.29 -4.29
C ASN A 212 3.25 25.76 -5.60
N SER A 213 3.52 26.66 -6.56
CA SER A 213 4.07 26.29 -7.87
C SER A 213 5.47 25.66 -7.77
N SER A 214 6.34 26.19 -6.90
CA SER A 214 7.67 25.64 -6.61
C SER A 214 7.64 24.28 -5.89
N GLY A 215 6.51 23.94 -5.29
CA GLY A 215 6.28 22.70 -4.56
C GLY A 215 6.46 22.76 -3.04
N GLU A 216 6.82 23.92 -2.47
CA GLU A 216 6.77 24.21 -1.03
C GLU A 216 5.35 23.96 -0.51
N ARG A 217 5.21 23.23 0.60
CA ARG A 217 3.91 22.88 1.19
C ARG A 217 3.80 23.42 2.61
N LEU A 218 2.75 24.20 2.87
CA LEU A 218 2.35 24.60 4.21
C LEU A 218 1.69 23.41 4.94
N THR A 219 1.95 23.27 6.23
CA THR A 219 1.41 22.17 7.05
C THR A 219 0.00 22.44 7.58
N ALA A 220 -0.55 23.65 7.45
CA ALA A 220 -1.86 24.05 7.99
C ALA A 220 -2.02 23.80 9.51
N ASP A 221 -0.93 24.00 10.26
CA ASP A 221 -0.88 24.03 11.72
C ASP A 221 -0.45 25.42 12.21
N ASP A 222 -0.31 25.59 13.53
CA ASP A 222 0.07 26.88 14.12
C ASP A 222 1.47 27.35 13.69
N LYS A 223 2.40 26.43 13.37
CA LYS A 223 3.72 26.79 12.85
C LYS A 223 3.59 27.39 11.44
N ALA A 224 2.77 26.78 10.58
CA ALA A 224 2.43 27.36 9.28
C ALA A 224 1.66 28.69 9.41
N ALA A 225 0.76 28.82 10.39
CA ALA A 225 0.04 30.06 10.65
C ALA A 225 1.01 31.20 11.03
N VAL A 226 1.99 30.94 11.91
CA VAL A 226 3.05 31.91 12.27
C VAL A 226 3.90 32.32 11.06
N ILE A 227 4.19 31.40 10.13
CA ILE A 227 4.92 31.74 8.88
C ILE A 227 4.07 32.69 8.02
N VAL A 228 2.79 32.39 7.80
CA VAL A 228 1.87 33.23 7.01
C VAL A 228 1.66 34.59 7.68
N GLN A 229 1.45 34.61 9.00
CA GLN A 229 1.34 35.82 9.82
C GLN A 229 2.57 36.72 9.67
N ARG A 230 3.78 36.15 9.73
CA ARG A 230 5.04 36.91 9.56
C ARG A 230 5.15 37.50 8.15
N ARG A 231 4.79 36.74 7.11
CA ARG A 231 4.76 37.22 5.72
C ARG A 231 3.80 38.41 5.56
N MET A 232 2.59 38.32 6.12
CA MET A 232 1.61 39.42 6.12
C MET A 232 2.09 40.66 6.88
N ALA A 233 2.58 40.49 8.11
CA ALA A 233 3.07 41.60 8.95
C ALA A 233 4.28 42.31 8.31
N SER A 234 5.20 41.58 7.67
CA SER A 234 6.34 42.17 6.95
C SER A 234 5.94 43.07 5.78
N ALA A 235 4.70 42.94 5.29
CA ALA A 235 4.12 43.78 4.25
C ALA A 235 3.18 44.88 4.79
N GLY A 236 3.21 45.16 6.11
CA GLY A 236 2.47 46.25 6.73
C GLY A 236 0.97 46.02 6.92
N ALA A 237 0.50 44.77 6.88
CA ALA A 237 -0.91 44.44 7.15
C ALA A 237 -1.15 44.19 8.65
N ASP A 238 -1.99 45.01 9.28
CA ASP A 238 -2.49 44.76 10.64
C ASP A 238 -3.67 43.77 10.58
N ALA A 239 -3.30 42.49 10.55
CA ALA A 239 -4.21 41.39 10.31
C ALA A 239 -3.75 40.11 11.02
N ALA A 240 -4.65 39.42 11.72
CA ALA A 240 -4.39 38.17 12.41
C ALA A 240 -4.87 36.96 11.59
N PHE A 241 -3.96 36.08 11.21
CA PHE A 241 -4.18 34.87 10.41
C PHE A 241 -4.26 33.61 11.28
N ARG A 242 -5.21 32.71 10.97
CA ARG A 242 -5.23 31.34 11.50
C ARG A 242 -5.75 30.33 10.50
N PHE A 243 -5.25 29.09 10.57
CA PHE A 243 -5.92 27.94 9.96
C PHE A 243 -7.09 27.49 10.86
N THR A 244 -8.18 27.03 10.24
CA THR A 244 -9.38 26.50 10.92
C THR A 244 -9.65 25.03 10.63
N GLY A 245 -8.96 24.46 9.64
CA GLY A 245 -9.06 23.06 9.28
C GLY A 245 -8.15 22.75 8.09
N TYR A 246 -8.00 21.46 7.80
CA TYR A 246 -7.27 20.99 6.63
C TYR A 246 -7.87 19.68 6.12
N GLY A 247 -7.58 19.37 4.85
CA GLY A 247 -8.00 18.12 4.23
C GLY A 247 -7.26 17.83 2.93
N ASN A 248 -7.77 16.89 2.16
CA ASN A 248 -7.07 16.36 1.00
C ASN A 248 -7.95 15.92 -0.16
N GLY A 249 -7.35 15.88 -1.33
CA GLY A 249 -8.04 15.58 -2.58
C GLY A 249 -9.02 16.67 -3.02
N THR A 250 -9.48 16.54 -4.26
CA THR A 250 -10.41 17.49 -4.85
C THR A 250 -11.80 17.41 -4.22
N ASP A 251 -12.22 16.26 -3.67
CA ASP A 251 -13.53 16.10 -3.01
C ASP A 251 -13.67 17.00 -1.77
N TYR A 252 -12.65 17.03 -0.90
CA TYR A 252 -12.63 17.92 0.28
C TYR A 252 -12.68 19.39 -0.14
N GLY A 253 -11.90 19.77 -1.14
CA GLY A 253 -11.88 21.13 -1.68
C GLY A 253 -13.21 21.54 -2.29
N THR A 254 -13.75 20.73 -3.19
CA THR A 254 -15.05 20.98 -3.83
C THR A 254 -16.15 21.13 -2.78
N SER A 255 -16.17 20.32 -1.73
CA SER A 255 -17.12 20.45 -0.62
C SER A 255 -16.99 21.81 0.08
N HIS A 256 -15.78 22.18 0.56
CA HIS A 256 -15.61 23.41 1.33
C HIS A 256 -15.77 24.69 0.49
N VAL A 257 -15.35 24.69 -0.78
CA VAL A 257 -15.58 25.83 -1.69
C VAL A 257 -17.08 25.96 -1.99
N ARG A 258 -17.82 24.87 -2.15
CA ARG A 258 -19.29 24.90 -2.28
C ARG A 258 -19.97 25.44 -1.03
N SER A 259 -19.56 25.01 0.16
CA SER A 259 -20.08 25.53 1.42
C SER A 259 -19.81 27.03 1.56
N LEU A 260 -18.61 27.51 1.22
CA LEU A 260 -18.28 28.93 1.23
C LEU A 260 -19.18 29.73 0.27
N VAL A 261 -19.37 29.24 -0.96
CA VAL A 261 -20.26 29.85 -1.97
C VAL A 261 -21.72 29.87 -1.50
N ALA A 262 -22.20 28.78 -0.89
CA ALA A 262 -23.58 28.68 -0.40
C ALA A 262 -23.84 29.63 0.79
N VAL A 263 -22.97 29.63 1.80
CA VAL A 263 -23.10 30.47 3.01
C VAL A 263 -23.04 31.96 2.63
N HIS A 264 -22.12 32.35 1.75
CA HIS A 264 -21.91 33.75 1.37
C HIS A 264 -22.66 34.16 0.08
N LYS A 265 -23.63 33.35 -0.37
CA LYS A 265 -24.52 33.64 -1.52
C LYS A 265 -23.77 34.06 -2.79
N GLY A 266 -22.70 33.34 -3.13
CA GLY A 266 -21.88 33.61 -4.33
C GLY A 266 -20.93 34.81 -4.22
N LYS A 267 -20.84 35.49 -3.06
CA LYS A 267 -19.84 36.55 -2.80
C LYS A 267 -18.46 35.96 -2.46
N VAL A 268 -17.93 35.15 -3.37
CA VAL A 268 -16.63 34.48 -3.26
C VAL A 268 -15.78 34.87 -4.45
N GLN A 269 -14.51 35.22 -4.23
CA GLN A 269 -13.53 35.46 -5.29
C GLN A 269 -12.33 34.52 -5.14
N ASP A 270 -11.64 34.26 -6.24
CA ASP A 270 -10.36 33.56 -6.26
C ASP A 270 -9.15 34.50 -6.21
N GLU A 271 -7.93 33.95 -6.30
CA GLU A 271 -6.70 34.74 -6.29
C GLU A 271 -6.53 35.68 -7.50
N GLN A 272 -7.24 35.45 -8.61
CA GLN A 272 -7.28 36.37 -9.76
C GLN A 272 -8.38 37.44 -9.62
N GLY A 273 -9.35 37.27 -8.71
CA GLY A 273 -10.54 38.10 -8.57
C GLY A 273 -11.73 37.66 -9.43
N ARG A 274 -11.71 36.44 -9.98
CA ARG A 274 -12.88 35.86 -10.65
C ARG A 274 -13.91 35.50 -9.58
N THR A 275 -15.15 35.94 -9.76
CA THR A 275 -16.25 35.60 -8.85
C THR A 275 -16.69 34.14 -9.05
N ILE A 276 -16.78 33.38 -7.96
CA ILE A 276 -17.30 32.02 -7.93
C ILE A 276 -18.76 32.08 -7.42
N ALA A 277 -19.69 32.16 -8.37
CA ALA A 277 -21.10 32.46 -8.08
C ALA A 277 -21.92 31.25 -7.64
N ASP A 278 -21.56 30.03 -8.07
CA ASP A 278 -22.37 28.83 -7.87
C ASP A 278 -21.57 27.54 -7.56
N ALA A 279 -22.31 26.50 -7.16
CA ALA A 279 -21.75 25.20 -6.76
C ALA A 279 -21.14 24.39 -7.92
N LYS A 280 -21.46 24.72 -9.18
CA LYS A 280 -20.82 24.13 -10.37
C LYS A 280 -19.46 24.77 -10.59
N GLN A 281 -19.38 26.12 -10.60
CA GLN A 281 -18.12 26.87 -10.70
C GLN A 281 -17.15 26.48 -9.57
N ALA A 282 -17.63 26.36 -8.33
CA ALA A 282 -16.88 25.83 -7.20
C ALA A 282 -16.30 24.42 -7.43
N GLY A 283 -17.07 23.56 -8.10
CA GLY A 283 -16.63 22.21 -8.46
C GLY A 283 -15.58 22.23 -9.59
N ASP A 284 -15.85 22.98 -10.65
CA ASP A 284 -15.00 23.08 -11.83
C ASP A 284 -13.63 23.68 -11.47
N LEU A 285 -13.58 24.75 -10.66
CA LEU A 285 -12.33 25.35 -10.16
C LEU A 285 -11.42 24.29 -9.50
N VAL A 286 -11.96 23.54 -8.54
CA VAL A 286 -11.15 22.57 -7.78
C VAL A 286 -10.80 21.34 -8.61
N GLN A 287 -11.71 20.85 -9.45
CA GLN A 287 -11.51 19.61 -10.21
C GLN A 287 -10.71 19.80 -11.51
N LEU A 288 -10.74 20.99 -12.12
CA LEU A 288 -10.07 21.30 -13.39
C LEU A 288 -8.78 22.11 -13.18
N GLU A 289 -8.78 23.12 -12.29
CA GLU A 289 -7.64 24.01 -12.10
C GLU A 289 -6.74 23.57 -10.94
N TRP A 290 -7.30 23.41 -9.73
CA TRP A 290 -6.47 23.10 -8.53
C TRP A 290 -5.97 21.66 -8.50
N ARG A 291 -6.61 20.73 -9.22
CA ARG A 291 -6.33 19.28 -9.18
C ARG A 291 -4.84 18.94 -9.33
N ASN A 292 -4.13 19.67 -10.18
CA ASN A 292 -2.70 19.46 -10.44
C ASN A 292 -1.81 20.04 -9.33
N GLN A 293 -2.31 20.94 -8.48
CA GLN A 293 -1.55 21.54 -7.37
C GLN A 293 -1.61 20.67 -6.10
N LEU A 294 -2.73 19.97 -5.87
CA LEU A 294 -2.98 19.23 -4.62
C LEU A 294 -1.96 18.10 -4.36
N HIS A 295 -1.52 17.35 -5.40
CA HIS A 295 -0.56 16.24 -5.27
C HIS A 295 -0.94 15.21 -4.18
N SER A 296 -2.23 14.89 -4.07
CA SER A 296 -2.80 14.09 -2.98
C SER A 296 -2.17 12.71 -2.80
N ARG A 297 -1.60 12.47 -1.63
CA ARG A 297 -1.03 11.19 -1.20
C ARG A 297 -1.82 10.67 0.01
N LYS A 298 -2.64 9.65 -0.21
CA LYS A 298 -3.20 8.81 0.86
C LYS A 298 -2.28 7.62 1.11
N PRO A 299 -2.04 7.22 2.37
CA PRO A 299 -1.32 6.00 2.67
C PRO A 299 -2.06 4.80 2.06
N ARG A 300 -1.27 3.81 1.63
CA ARG A 300 -1.75 2.56 1.04
C ARG A 300 -1.08 1.43 1.81
N ASP A 301 -1.53 1.27 3.04
CA ASP A 301 -1.03 0.26 3.97
C ASP A 301 -1.90 -0.99 3.93
N VAL A 302 -3.19 -0.84 3.59
CA VAL A 302 -4.11 -1.94 3.34
C VAL A 302 -4.77 -1.84 1.96
N MET A 303 -5.02 -3.00 1.34
CA MET A 303 -5.78 -3.14 0.11
C MET A 303 -7.04 -3.96 0.35
N HIS A 304 -8.17 -3.50 -0.20
CA HIS A 304 -9.41 -4.27 -0.26
C HIS A 304 -9.50 -4.97 -1.61
N LEU A 305 -9.35 -6.29 -1.61
CA LEU A 305 -9.55 -7.16 -2.77
C LEU A 305 -10.96 -7.79 -2.69
N ILE A 306 -11.59 -7.97 -3.85
CA ILE A 306 -12.83 -8.72 -4.01
C ILE A 306 -12.61 -9.82 -5.03
N LEU A 307 -12.87 -11.05 -4.60
CA LEU A 307 -13.01 -12.23 -5.45
C LEU A 307 -14.51 -12.45 -5.69
N SER A 308 -14.94 -12.92 -6.86
CA SER A 308 -16.36 -13.21 -7.10
C SER A 308 -16.60 -14.40 -8.03
N ALA A 309 -17.66 -15.13 -7.74
CA ALA A 309 -18.17 -16.25 -8.53
C ALA A 309 -19.67 -16.06 -8.83
N ARG A 310 -20.19 -16.77 -9.84
CA ARG A 310 -21.60 -16.74 -10.23
C ARG A 310 -22.50 -17.31 -9.14
N ALA A 311 -23.78 -16.96 -9.20
CA ALA A 311 -24.84 -17.60 -8.44
C ALA A 311 -24.83 -19.13 -8.61
N GLY A 312 -25.03 -19.87 -7.51
CA GLY A 312 -24.98 -21.33 -7.51
C GLY A 312 -23.59 -21.92 -7.72
N THR A 313 -22.51 -21.16 -7.46
CA THR A 313 -21.18 -21.75 -7.25
C THR A 313 -21.11 -22.30 -5.83
N ASP A 314 -20.55 -23.49 -5.66
CA ASP A 314 -20.25 -24.07 -4.35
C ASP A 314 -19.38 -23.10 -3.52
N THR A 315 -19.90 -22.69 -2.38
CA THR A 315 -19.28 -21.70 -1.48
C THR A 315 -18.07 -22.26 -0.74
N ALA A 316 -18.11 -23.53 -0.33
CA ALA A 316 -17.01 -24.19 0.37
C ALA A 316 -15.83 -24.45 -0.58
N ALA A 317 -16.11 -24.90 -1.80
CA ALA A 317 -15.11 -25.03 -2.86
C ALA A 317 -14.53 -23.66 -3.26
N PHE A 318 -15.36 -22.60 -3.30
CA PHE A 318 -14.90 -21.26 -3.65
C PHE A 318 -14.05 -20.62 -2.53
N GLN A 319 -14.42 -20.83 -1.26
CA GLN A 319 -13.61 -20.42 -0.11
C GLN A 319 -12.26 -21.15 -0.09
N SER A 320 -12.25 -22.45 -0.39
CA SER A 320 -11.00 -23.25 -0.43
C SER A 320 -10.10 -22.82 -1.60
N ALA A 321 -10.67 -22.57 -2.79
CA ALA A 321 -9.94 -22.00 -3.92
C ALA A 321 -9.38 -20.59 -3.63
N ALA A 322 -10.12 -19.78 -2.87
CA ALA A 322 -9.66 -18.47 -2.44
C ALA A 322 -8.53 -18.57 -1.40
N ARG A 323 -8.61 -19.49 -0.44
CA ARG A 323 -7.55 -19.77 0.54
C ARG A 323 -6.24 -20.16 -0.16
N ASP A 324 -6.29 -21.10 -1.09
CA ASP A 324 -5.13 -21.50 -1.92
C ASP A 324 -4.57 -20.33 -2.74
N PHE A 325 -5.46 -19.51 -3.32
CA PHE A 325 -5.06 -18.36 -4.12
C PHE A 325 -4.37 -17.30 -3.25
N LEU A 326 -4.93 -16.97 -2.09
CA LEU A 326 -4.39 -15.96 -1.18
C LEU A 326 -3.05 -16.42 -0.58
N GLY A 327 -2.99 -17.66 -0.07
CA GLY A 327 -1.77 -18.23 0.50
C GLY A 327 -0.64 -18.39 -0.51
N GLN A 328 -0.94 -18.53 -1.81
CA GLN A 328 0.09 -18.50 -2.87
C GLN A 328 0.44 -17.07 -3.32
N GLN A 329 -0.55 -16.18 -3.47
CA GLN A 329 -0.35 -14.86 -4.08
C GLN A 329 0.17 -13.80 -3.09
N PHE A 330 -0.12 -13.97 -1.81
CA PHE A 330 0.21 -13.06 -0.72
C PHE A 330 0.97 -13.78 0.40
N ALA A 331 1.78 -14.79 0.05
CA ALA A 331 2.68 -15.47 0.98
C ALA A 331 3.55 -14.44 1.73
N GLY A 332 3.64 -14.59 3.06
CA GLY A 332 4.36 -13.65 3.93
C GLY A 332 3.64 -12.32 4.21
N HIS A 333 2.47 -12.06 3.62
CA HIS A 333 1.63 -10.92 3.96
C HIS A 333 0.48 -11.35 4.86
N ARG A 334 0.15 -10.50 5.85
CA ARG A 334 -1.04 -10.71 6.67
C ARG A 334 -2.30 -10.30 5.92
N TYR A 335 -3.35 -11.11 6.04
CA TYR A 335 -4.62 -10.83 5.40
C TYR A 335 -5.78 -11.45 6.19
N VAL A 336 -6.95 -10.83 6.07
CA VAL A 336 -8.20 -11.37 6.57
C VAL A 336 -9.23 -11.40 5.44
N PHE A 337 -10.07 -12.42 5.39
CA PHE A 337 -11.11 -12.55 4.38
C PHE A 337 -12.44 -13.06 4.94
N SER A 338 -13.52 -12.73 4.25
CA SER A 338 -14.88 -13.18 4.59
C SER A 338 -15.65 -13.49 3.32
N LEU A 339 -16.39 -14.61 3.33
CA LEU A 339 -17.27 -15.04 2.24
C LEU A 339 -18.67 -14.46 2.48
N HIS A 340 -19.16 -13.71 1.49
CA HIS A 340 -20.51 -13.14 1.45
C HIS A 340 -21.29 -13.82 0.33
N ASP A 341 -22.43 -14.40 0.68
CA ASP A 341 -23.43 -14.90 -0.26
C ASP A 341 -24.83 -14.39 0.09
N ALA A 342 -25.84 -14.74 -0.71
CA ALA A 342 -27.20 -14.25 -0.52
C ALA A 342 -27.91 -14.81 0.73
N HIS A 343 -27.32 -15.79 1.43
CA HIS A 343 -27.88 -16.41 2.63
C HIS A 343 -27.24 -15.87 3.91
N SER A 344 -25.91 -15.68 3.89
CA SER A 344 -25.08 -15.13 4.97
C SER A 344 -25.08 -13.60 5.02
N ASP A 345 -25.22 -12.93 3.88
CA ASP A 345 -25.28 -11.48 3.74
C ASP A 345 -26.47 -11.03 2.85
N PRO A 346 -27.72 -11.27 3.29
CA PRO A 346 -28.90 -10.82 2.57
C PRO A 346 -28.98 -9.29 2.61
N LYS A 347 -28.97 -8.65 1.43
CA LYS A 347 -29.28 -7.22 1.31
C LYS A 347 -30.77 -7.00 1.17
N ALA A 348 -31.30 -6.02 1.90
CA ALA A 348 -32.67 -5.54 1.73
C ALA A 348 -32.93 -5.15 0.27
N GLU A 349 -34.16 -5.34 -0.22
CA GLU A 349 -34.49 -5.06 -1.63
C GLU A 349 -34.23 -3.59 -1.99
N ALA A 350 -34.52 -2.67 -1.07
CA ALA A 350 -34.23 -1.24 -1.18
C ALA A 350 -32.74 -0.93 -1.45
N GLU A 351 -31.80 -1.76 -0.98
CA GLU A 351 -30.36 -1.63 -1.23
C GLU A 351 -29.88 -2.30 -2.55
N GLY A 352 -30.81 -2.76 -3.40
CA GLY A 352 -30.50 -3.55 -4.59
C GLY A 352 -30.34 -5.04 -4.29
N GLY A 353 -31.27 -5.60 -3.50
CA GLY A 353 -31.20 -6.92 -2.85
C GLY A 353 -30.92 -8.15 -3.73
N LYS A 354 -30.87 -8.04 -5.07
CA LYS A 354 -30.36 -9.10 -5.94
C LYS A 354 -28.83 -9.05 -6.08
N ARG A 355 -28.13 -9.47 -5.01
CA ARG A 355 -26.75 -10.00 -5.08
C ARG A 355 -26.73 -11.54 -5.00
N PRO A 356 -27.21 -12.27 -6.02
CA PRO A 356 -27.18 -13.73 -6.00
C PRO A 356 -25.77 -14.32 -6.17
N HIS A 357 -24.72 -13.49 -6.25
CA HIS A 357 -23.35 -13.91 -6.56
C HIS A 357 -22.52 -14.02 -5.29
N VAL A 358 -21.82 -15.14 -5.13
CA VAL A 358 -20.87 -15.35 -4.04
C VAL A 358 -19.66 -14.45 -4.26
N HIS A 359 -19.22 -13.77 -3.22
CA HIS A 359 -18.04 -12.92 -3.26
C HIS A 359 -17.24 -13.05 -1.97
N ILE A 360 -15.92 -12.98 -2.08
CA ILE A 360 -15.02 -13.00 -0.93
C ILE A 360 -14.35 -11.63 -0.87
N HIS A 361 -14.59 -10.94 0.24
CA HIS A 361 -13.90 -9.71 0.59
C HIS A 361 -12.60 -10.06 1.31
N VAL A 362 -11.48 -9.47 0.90
CA VAL A 362 -10.16 -9.69 1.50
C VAL A 362 -9.54 -8.35 1.82
N ILE A 363 -9.10 -8.15 3.07
CA ILE A 363 -8.27 -7.03 3.50
C ILE A 363 -6.84 -7.55 3.64
N ILE A 364 -5.89 -6.93 2.94
CA ILE A 364 -4.50 -7.40 2.85
C ILE A 364 -3.56 -6.28 3.28
N ALA A 365 -2.62 -6.55 4.18
CA ALA A 365 -1.51 -5.66 4.48
C ALA A 365 -0.58 -5.54 3.26
N MET A 366 -0.43 -4.33 2.74
CA MET A 366 0.41 -4.01 1.57
C MET A 366 1.91 -4.23 1.83
N ARG A 367 2.31 -4.44 3.08
CA ARG A 367 3.67 -4.73 3.53
C ARG A 367 3.71 -6.09 4.22
N SER A 368 4.72 -6.92 3.93
CA SER A 368 4.99 -8.15 4.68
C SER A 368 5.72 -7.84 5.99
N ASP A 369 5.79 -8.81 6.90
CA ASP A 369 6.65 -8.72 8.11
C ASP A 369 8.14 -8.56 7.75
N ALA A 370 8.60 -9.17 6.65
CA ALA A 370 9.93 -8.96 6.08
C ALA A 370 10.13 -7.56 5.46
N GLY A 371 9.04 -6.83 5.20
CA GLY A 371 9.03 -5.46 4.71
C GLY A 371 8.75 -5.30 3.21
N ASP A 372 8.59 -6.40 2.47
CA ASP A 372 8.27 -6.45 1.04
C ASP A 372 6.91 -5.84 0.73
N ARG A 373 6.69 -5.49 -0.56
CA ARG A 373 5.40 -5.01 -1.07
C ARG A 373 5.11 -5.64 -2.42
N PHE A 374 3.85 -6.01 -2.66
CA PHE A 374 3.41 -6.50 -3.97
C PHE A 374 2.96 -5.37 -4.90
N GLU A 375 3.12 -5.58 -6.21
CA GLU A 375 2.61 -4.69 -7.24
C GLU A 375 1.10 -4.79 -7.43
N THR A 376 0.45 -3.65 -7.71
CA THR A 376 -0.98 -3.57 -8.04
C THR A 376 -1.21 -3.10 -9.48
N THR A 377 -0.34 -3.50 -10.42
CA THR A 377 -0.38 -3.11 -11.84
C THR A 377 -1.48 -3.87 -12.61
N ILE A 378 -1.89 -3.35 -13.78
CA ILE A 378 -2.87 -4.03 -14.65
C ILE A 378 -2.38 -5.44 -15.06
N ALA A 379 -1.06 -5.60 -15.23
CA ALA A 379 -0.43 -6.88 -15.48
C ALA A 379 -0.53 -7.84 -14.28
N ALA A 380 -0.23 -7.37 -13.05
CA ALA A 380 -0.41 -8.15 -11.83
C ALA A 380 -1.85 -8.66 -11.69
N PHE A 381 -2.86 -7.79 -11.84
CA PHE A 381 -4.27 -8.21 -11.81
C PHE A 381 -4.66 -9.19 -12.94
N ARG A 382 -3.94 -9.22 -14.07
CA ARG A 382 -4.13 -10.24 -15.11
C ARG A 382 -3.62 -11.60 -14.63
N GLN A 383 -2.46 -11.64 -13.96
CA GLN A 383 -1.90 -12.86 -13.36
C GLN A 383 -2.75 -13.35 -12.18
N TRP A 384 -3.25 -12.46 -11.32
CA TRP A 384 -4.10 -12.84 -10.19
C TRP A 384 -5.40 -13.52 -10.65
N ARG A 385 -6.00 -13.06 -11.76
CA ARG A 385 -7.17 -13.74 -12.37
C ARG A 385 -6.82 -15.10 -12.98
N LEU A 386 -5.58 -15.30 -13.42
CA LEU A 386 -5.10 -16.61 -13.90
C LEU A 386 -4.90 -17.57 -12.73
N GLY A 387 -4.22 -17.15 -11.66
CA GLY A 387 -4.04 -17.94 -10.43
C GLY A 387 -5.37 -18.30 -9.77
N MET A 388 -6.30 -17.35 -9.64
CA MET A 388 -7.65 -17.62 -9.13
C MET A 388 -8.41 -18.62 -10.02
N ALA A 389 -8.30 -18.52 -11.35
CA ALA A 389 -8.93 -19.49 -12.26
C ALA A 389 -8.29 -20.88 -12.15
N GLU A 390 -6.97 -20.97 -11.95
CA GLU A 390 -6.24 -22.21 -11.72
C GLU A 390 -6.69 -22.89 -10.42
N LYS A 391 -6.69 -22.18 -9.28
CA LYS A 391 -7.15 -22.71 -8.00
C LYS A 391 -8.63 -23.06 -8.02
N ALA A 392 -9.50 -22.22 -8.61
CA ALA A 392 -10.91 -22.54 -8.78
C ALA A 392 -11.12 -23.88 -9.49
N ARG A 393 -10.38 -24.15 -10.58
CA ARG A 393 -10.47 -25.44 -11.30
C ARG A 393 -9.93 -26.62 -10.49
N ALA A 394 -8.89 -26.43 -9.67
CA ALA A 394 -8.39 -27.46 -8.77
C ALA A 394 -9.46 -27.89 -7.73
N HIS A 395 -10.28 -26.93 -7.28
CA HIS A 395 -11.45 -27.16 -6.43
C HIS A 395 -12.75 -27.43 -7.22
N GLY A 396 -12.66 -27.96 -8.45
CA GLY A 396 -13.83 -28.38 -9.26
C GLY A 396 -14.67 -27.25 -9.86
N ILE A 397 -14.35 -25.97 -9.60
CA ILE A 397 -15.07 -24.82 -10.14
C ILE A 397 -14.54 -24.50 -11.54
N ASN A 398 -15.33 -24.83 -12.56
CA ASN A 398 -15.08 -24.48 -13.96
C ASN A 398 -15.03 -22.95 -14.14
N MET A 399 -13.83 -22.39 -14.07
CA MET A 399 -13.57 -20.95 -14.12
C MET A 399 -12.41 -20.64 -15.08
N GLU A 400 -12.48 -19.52 -15.79
CA GLU A 400 -11.45 -19.05 -16.72
C GLU A 400 -11.21 -17.55 -16.59
N MET A 401 -9.97 -17.10 -16.72
CA MET A 401 -9.72 -15.66 -16.93
C MET A 401 -10.31 -15.25 -18.28
N THR A 402 -10.93 -14.07 -18.35
CA THR A 402 -11.50 -13.53 -19.60
C THR A 402 -10.99 -12.11 -19.87
N ASP A 403 -10.76 -11.81 -21.14
CA ASP A 403 -10.53 -10.45 -21.64
C ASP A 403 -11.79 -9.96 -22.37
N ARG A 404 -12.17 -8.68 -22.26
CA ARG A 404 -13.33 -8.14 -23.00
C ARG A 404 -13.19 -8.36 -24.52
N ARG A 405 -11.96 -8.39 -25.02
CA ARG A 405 -11.64 -8.61 -26.44
C ARG A 405 -11.84 -10.06 -26.88
N ASP A 406 -11.90 -11.01 -25.96
CA ASP A 406 -12.21 -12.42 -26.27
C ASP A 406 -13.64 -12.57 -26.85
N ARG A 407 -14.54 -11.61 -26.61
CA ARG A 407 -15.97 -11.64 -26.95
C ARG A 407 -16.52 -10.30 -27.48
N ALA A 408 -15.65 -9.37 -27.87
CA ALA A 408 -16.00 -7.99 -28.25
C ALA A 408 -16.91 -7.27 -27.23
N SER A 409 -16.78 -7.53 -25.93
CA SER A 409 -17.72 -7.00 -24.94
C SER A 409 -17.52 -5.53 -24.60
N ALA A 410 -18.62 -4.79 -24.44
CA ALA A 410 -18.63 -3.40 -24.03
C ALA A 410 -17.79 -3.13 -22.75
N PRO A 411 -17.11 -1.97 -22.65
CA PRO A 411 -16.38 -1.56 -21.45
C PRO A 411 -17.29 -1.47 -20.22
N SER A 412 -16.71 -1.58 -19.02
CA SER A 412 -17.43 -1.23 -17.79
C SER A 412 -17.60 0.28 -17.64
N TYR A 413 -18.72 0.69 -17.05
CA TYR A 413 -18.88 2.02 -16.45
C TYR A 413 -18.28 2.05 -15.03
N SER A 414 -18.03 3.25 -14.52
CA SER A 414 -17.57 3.53 -13.16
C SER A 414 -18.69 4.12 -12.29
N ARG A 415 -18.50 4.18 -10.97
CA ARG A 415 -19.49 4.76 -10.04
C ARG A 415 -19.84 6.20 -10.39
N ASN A 416 -18.88 7.02 -10.81
CA ASN A 416 -19.11 8.43 -11.10
C ASN A 416 -19.75 8.67 -12.49
N GLN A 417 -19.89 7.62 -13.30
CA GLN A 417 -20.54 7.66 -14.60
C GLN A 417 -22.05 7.38 -14.51
N VAL A 418 -22.55 6.78 -13.43
CA VAL A 418 -23.95 6.37 -13.33
C VAL A 418 -24.51 6.58 -11.93
N ARG A 419 -25.77 7.01 -11.83
CA ARG A 419 -26.52 7.08 -10.56
C ARG A 419 -27.60 5.99 -10.54
N PRO A 420 -27.83 5.28 -9.41
CA PRO A 420 -28.95 4.34 -9.32
C PRO A 420 -30.28 5.10 -9.41
N VAL A 421 -31.24 4.55 -10.14
CA VAL A 421 -32.60 5.12 -10.29
C VAL A 421 -33.71 4.15 -9.87
N ASN A 422 -33.40 2.85 -9.80
CA ASN A 422 -34.31 1.84 -9.29
C ASN A 422 -33.50 0.70 -8.67
N THR A 423 -33.78 0.33 -7.43
CA THR A 423 -33.14 -0.77 -6.70
C THR A 423 -33.96 -2.05 -6.68
N ILE A 424 -35.25 -2.01 -7.02
CA ILE A 424 -36.13 -3.18 -7.10
C ILE A 424 -35.60 -4.15 -8.17
N GLY A 425 -35.45 -5.42 -7.80
CA GLY A 425 -34.85 -6.41 -8.68
C GLY A 425 -33.36 -6.15 -9.00
N ARG A 426 -33.01 -5.97 -10.29
CA ARG A 426 -31.62 -5.73 -10.72
C ARG A 426 -31.39 -4.24 -10.93
N THR A 427 -30.66 -3.62 -10.01
CA THR A 427 -30.40 -2.17 -9.96
C THR A 427 -30.25 -1.55 -11.34
N GLN A 428 -31.14 -0.62 -11.65
CA GLN A 428 -31.08 0.22 -12.85
C GLN A 428 -30.37 1.51 -12.49
N HIS A 429 -29.61 2.03 -13.44
CA HIS A 429 -28.88 3.28 -13.30
C HIS A 429 -29.16 4.16 -14.51
N GLU A 430 -28.92 5.46 -14.34
CA GLU A 430 -28.92 6.48 -15.38
C GLU A 430 -27.52 7.10 -15.45
N GLY A 431 -27.06 7.43 -16.65
CA GLY A 431 -25.76 8.06 -16.88
C GLY A 431 -25.70 9.50 -16.40
N THR A 432 -24.60 9.89 -15.76
CA THR A 432 -24.34 11.28 -15.35
C THR A 432 -24.03 12.22 -16.53
N SER A 433 -24.00 11.68 -17.75
CA SER A 433 -23.85 12.40 -19.02
C SER A 433 -24.30 11.49 -20.18
N ALA A 434 -24.60 12.04 -21.36
CA ALA A 434 -25.00 11.26 -22.53
C ALA A 434 -23.98 10.16 -22.92
N ALA A 435 -22.68 10.45 -22.85
CA ALA A 435 -21.63 9.46 -23.11
C ALA A 435 -21.54 8.36 -22.03
N ALA A 436 -21.97 8.66 -20.80
CA ALA A 436 -22.03 7.69 -19.73
C ALA A 436 -23.31 6.83 -19.81
N GLU A 437 -24.43 7.40 -20.22
CA GLU A 437 -25.68 6.68 -20.52
C GLU A 437 -25.46 5.68 -21.66
N GLN A 438 -24.90 6.12 -22.79
CA GLN A 438 -24.52 5.24 -23.90
C GLN A 438 -23.62 4.08 -23.45
N ARG A 439 -22.65 4.34 -22.56
CA ARG A 439 -21.77 3.30 -22.00
C ARG A 439 -22.53 2.34 -21.08
N TYR A 440 -23.48 2.85 -20.29
CA TYR A 440 -24.32 2.04 -19.43
C TYR A 440 -25.23 1.13 -20.26
N GLY A 441 -26.01 1.68 -21.20
CA GLY A 441 -26.86 0.94 -22.13
C GLY A 441 -26.08 -0.14 -22.89
N ALA A 442 -25.00 0.24 -23.56
CA ALA A 442 -24.14 -0.71 -24.28
C ALA A 442 -23.59 -1.84 -23.38
N LYS A 443 -23.38 -1.59 -22.08
CA LYS A 443 -22.96 -2.61 -21.13
C LYS A 443 -24.10 -3.45 -20.57
N ARG A 444 -25.32 -2.92 -20.50
CA ARG A 444 -26.54 -3.64 -20.06
C ARG A 444 -27.06 -4.59 -21.13
N GLU A 445 -27.04 -4.15 -22.37
CA GLU A 445 -27.46 -4.90 -23.57
C GLU A 445 -26.37 -5.85 -24.09
N ASP A 446 -25.16 -5.78 -23.53
CA ASP A 446 -23.96 -6.50 -23.99
C ASP A 446 -23.69 -6.27 -25.48
N LEU A 447 -23.77 -5.01 -25.93
CA LEU A 447 -23.48 -4.64 -27.32
C LEU A 447 -22.03 -4.98 -27.71
N PRO A 448 -21.75 -5.26 -28.99
CA PRO A 448 -20.38 -5.40 -29.50
C PRO A 448 -19.62 -4.06 -29.38
N ASN A 449 -18.36 -4.13 -28.97
CA ASN A 449 -17.45 -2.99 -28.90
C ASN A 449 -16.12 -3.36 -29.57
N TYR A 450 -15.92 -2.84 -30.78
CA TYR A 450 -14.66 -2.97 -31.51
C TYR A 450 -13.69 -1.87 -31.09
N SER A 451 -12.42 -2.22 -30.81
CA SER A 451 -11.40 -1.22 -30.48
C SER A 451 -10.80 -0.64 -31.75
N ALA A 452 -10.61 0.69 -31.79
CA ALA A 452 -9.88 1.37 -32.86
C ALA A 452 -8.35 1.16 -32.81
N THR A 453 -7.81 0.53 -31.76
CA THR A 453 -6.35 0.34 -31.61
C THR A 453 -5.87 -0.91 -32.33
N ALA A 454 -4.89 -0.79 -33.22
CA ALA A 454 -4.32 -1.92 -33.98
C ALA A 454 -3.93 -3.12 -33.09
N ARG A 455 -3.30 -2.88 -31.94
CA ARG A 455 -2.95 -3.93 -30.94
C ARG A 455 -4.17 -4.70 -30.43
N SER A 456 -5.31 -4.03 -30.26
CA SER A 456 -6.55 -4.68 -29.81
C SER A 456 -7.29 -5.35 -30.96
N GLN A 457 -7.27 -4.78 -32.18
CA GLN A 457 -7.81 -5.41 -33.38
C GLN A 457 -7.09 -6.72 -33.68
N ALA A 458 -5.75 -6.74 -33.68
CA ALA A 458 -4.96 -7.96 -33.84
C ALA A 458 -5.27 -9.03 -32.77
N TYR A 459 -5.50 -8.61 -31.51
CA TYR A 459 -5.95 -9.53 -30.46
C TYR A 459 -7.36 -10.10 -30.77
N MET A 460 -8.31 -9.27 -31.20
CA MET A 460 -9.68 -9.69 -31.50
C MET A 460 -9.75 -10.59 -32.75
N GLN A 461 -8.93 -10.32 -33.77
CA GLN A 461 -8.75 -11.20 -34.93
C GLN A 461 -8.19 -12.57 -34.50
N LYS A 462 -7.18 -12.59 -33.61
CA LYS A 462 -6.68 -13.84 -33.03
C LYS A 462 -7.75 -14.58 -32.22
N ALA A 463 -8.55 -13.86 -31.43
CA ALA A 463 -9.68 -14.45 -30.71
C ALA A 463 -10.73 -15.06 -31.64
N TYR A 464 -11.09 -14.40 -32.75
CA TYR A 464 -11.98 -14.96 -33.78
C TYR A 464 -11.41 -16.26 -34.37
N GLY A 465 -10.11 -16.27 -34.70
CA GLY A 465 -9.41 -17.48 -35.17
C GLY A 465 -9.48 -18.63 -34.15
N GLU A 466 -9.32 -18.34 -32.86
CA GLU A 466 -9.42 -19.34 -31.81
C GLU A 466 -10.88 -19.82 -31.56
N TRP A 467 -11.89 -18.98 -31.77
CA TRP A 467 -13.30 -19.40 -31.76
C TRP A 467 -13.66 -20.32 -32.94
N LEU A 468 -13.19 -19.99 -34.15
CA LEU A 468 -13.32 -20.86 -35.33
C LEU A 468 -12.67 -22.23 -35.09
N ASN A 469 -11.48 -22.22 -34.50
CA ASN A 469 -10.73 -23.40 -34.05
C ASN A 469 -11.54 -24.27 -33.06
N VAL A 470 -12.21 -23.67 -32.08
CA VAL A 470 -13.06 -24.41 -31.12
C VAL A 470 -14.32 -24.95 -31.80
N ARG A 471 -14.92 -24.25 -32.77
CA ARG A 471 -16.08 -24.73 -33.54
C ARG A 471 -15.84 -26.06 -34.25
N GLN A 472 -14.59 -26.35 -34.63
CA GLN A 472 -14.21 -27.61 -35.29
C GLN A 472 -14.29 -28.82 -34.35
N SER A 473 -14.28 -28.62 -33.03
CA SER A 473 -14.54 -29.71 -32.08
C SER A 473 -16.04 -30.00 -32.01
N GLN A 474 -16.42 -31.28 -32.12
CA GLN A 474 -17.81 -31.70 -31.93
C GLN A 474 -18.23 -31.50 -30.47
N GLY A 475 -19.48 -31.11 -30.25
CA GLY A 475 -20.01 -30.85 -28.90
C GLY A 475 -21.51 -30.55 -28.91
N PRO A 476 -22.16 -30.43 -27.73
CA PRO A 476 -23.59 -30.22 -27.62
C PRO A 476 -24.10 -28.99 -28.38
N ARG A 477 -25.37 -29.03 -28.84
CA ARG A 477 -25.98 -27.92 -29.61
C ARG A 477 -25.91 -26.57 -28.89
N THR A 478 -26.02 -26.55 -27.55
CA THR A 478 -25.88 -25.36 -26.71
C THR A 478 -24.48 -24.74 -26.81
N GLN A 479 -23.43 -25.57 -26.73
CA GLN A 479 -22.03 -25.17 -26.89
C GLN A 479 -21.78 -24.59 -28.29
N GLN A 480 -22.28 -25.26 -29.34
CA GLN A 480 -22.13 -24.82 -30.72
C GLN A 480 -22.87 -23.50 -31.00
N ASN A 481 -24.07 -23.32 -30.45
CA ASN A 481 -24.81 -22.07 -30.54
C ASN A 481 -24.07 -20.92 -29.84
N PHE A 482 -23.49 -21.18 -28.65
CA PHE A 482 -22.65 -20.19 -27.97
C PHE A 482 -21.43 -19.80 -28.81
N ILE A 483 -20.67 -20.77 -29.33
CA ILE A 483 -19.51 -20.52 -30.22
C ILE A 483 -19.92 -19.68 -31.44
N ARG A 484 -21.00 -20.07 -32.13
CA ARG A 484 -21.53 -19.32 -33.28
C ARG A 484 -21.87 -17.87 -32.92
N SER A 485 -22.53 -17.64 -31.79
CA SER A 485 -22.85 -16.28 -31.34
C SER A 485 -21.61 -15.43 -31.06
N GLN A 486 -20.52 -16.01 -30.53
CA GLN A 486 -19.27 -15.27 -30.30
C GLN A 486 -18.51 -14.99 -31.61
N MET A 487 -18.61 -15.87 -32.60
CA MET A 487 -18.04 -15.63 -33.93
C MET A 487 -18.73 -14.48 -34.66
N VAL A 488 -20.07 -14.48 -34.75
CA VAL A 488 -20.85 -13.39 -35.37
C VAL A 488 -20.52 -12.05 -34.71
N ARG A 489 -20.40 -12.04 -33.38
CA ARG A 489 -20.03 -10.85 -32.58
C ARG A 489 -18.59 -10.35 -32.79
N LEU A 490 -17.75 -11.11 -33.49
CA LEU A 490 -16.36 -10.76 -33.84
C LEU A 490 -16.17 -10.61 -35.36
N GLU A 491 -17.20 -10.84 -36.18
CA GLU A 491 -17.11 -10.89 -37.64
C GLU A 491 -17.13 -9.50 -38.28
N ASP A 492 -17.90 -8.56 -37.72
CA ASP A 492 -18.05 -7.16 -38.16
C ASP A 492 -16.76 -6.30 -37.98
N LEU A 493 -15.71 -6.93 -37.44
CA LEU A 493 -14.33 -6.42 -37.46
C LEU A 493 -13.70 -6.50 -38.86
N ARG A 494 -14.27 -7.29 -39.78
CA ARG A 494 -13.76 -7.44 -41.16
C ARG A 494 -14.29 -6.35 -42.10
N THR A 495 -15.57 -6.05 -42.01
CA THR A 495 -16.27 -4.96 -42.73
C THR A 495 -15.63 -3.60 -42.47
N THR A 496 -15.28 -3.30 -41.21
CA THR A 496 -14.62 -2.01 -40.86
C THR A 496 -13.14 -1.90 -41.19
N VAL A 497 -12.45 -3.01 -41.51
CA VAL A 497 -11.06 -2.99 -41.98
C VAL A 497 -11.03 -2.83 -43.50
N GLY A 498 -11.78 -3.66 -44.24
CA GLY A 498 -11.82 -3.58 -45.71
C GLY A 498 -12.40 -2.27 -46.25
N SER A 499 -13.35 -1.65 -45.56
CA SER A 499 -13.95 -0.37 -45.98
C SER A 499 -13.14 0.88 -45.57
N ARG A 500 -12.02 0.73 -44.84
CA ARG A 500 -11.18 1.85 -44.40
C ARG A 500 -9.94 2.07 -45.26
N ASP A 501 -9.42 1.04 -45.91
CA ASP A 501 -8.21 1.16 -46.75
C ASP A 501 -8.42 2.03 -47.99
N THR A 502 -9.66 2.22 -48.46
CA THR A 502 -10.01 3.17 -49.53
C THR A 502 -10.46 4.55 -49.05
N ALA A 503 -10.73 4.72 -47.75
CA ALA A 503 -11.22 5.98 -47.17
C ALA A 503 -10.15 6.75 -46.35
N HIS A 504 -9.00 6.13 -46.07
CA HIS A 504 -7.93 6.73 -45.27
C HIS A 504 -6.82 7.45 -46.07
N GLN A 505 -6.94 7.60 -47.39
CA GLN A 505 -6.01 8.43 -48.18
C GLN A 505 -6.43 9.90 -48.34
N GLU A 506 -7.69 10.28 -48.05
CA GLU A 506 -8.16 11.68 -48.23
C GLU A 506 -8.77 12.33 -46.97
N ALA A 507 -8.78 11.64 -45.83
CA ALA A 507 -9.18 12.22 -44.54
C ALA A 507 -7.96 12.79 -43.78
N GLY A 508 -7.77 14.11 -43.87
CA GLY A 508 -6.57 14.82 -43.42
C GLY A 508 -6.18 14.68 -41.94
N ASN A 509 -4.92 15.04 -41.66
CA ASN A 509 -4.23 14.90 -40.37
C ASN A 509 -5.08 15.28 -39.15
N SER A 510 -5.51 14.28 -38.38
CA SER A 510 -6.31 14.49 -37.17
C SER A 510 -5.43 14.90 -35.97
N PRO A 511 -5.78 15.96 -35.21
CA PRO A 511 -5.03 16.39 -34.02
C PRO A 511 -4.97 15.35 -32.89
N SER A 512 -5.72 14.25 -32.99
CA SER A 512 -5.67 13.11 -32.07
C SER A 512 -4.35 12.31 -32.16
N GLN A 513 -3.75 12.16 -33.34
CA GLN A 513 -2.45 11.50 -33.50
C GLN A 513 -1.32 12.41 -32.99
N LEU A 514 -1.40 13.70 -33.33
CA LEU A 514 -0.51 14.76 -32.83
C LEU A 514 -0.43 14.73 -31.29
N ARG A 515 -1.59 14.78 -30.64
CA ARG A 515 -1.71 14.72 -29.17
C ARG A 515 -1.17 13.42 -28.58
N THR A 516 -1.21 12.31 -29.33
CA THR A 516 -0.62 11.03 -28.91
C THR A 516 0.91 11.05 -28.98
N TYR A 517 1.50 11.71 -29.97
CA TYR A 517 2.96 11.88 -30.04
C TYR A 517 3.46 12.91 -29.02
N LEU A 518 2.77 14.03 -28.83
CA LEU A 518 3.11 15.04 -27.81
C LEU A 518 3.00 14.47 -26.38
N VAL A 519 1.98 13.67 -26.07
CA VAL A 519 1.89 12.98 -24.77
C VAL A 519 3.05 12.00 -24.57
N LYS A 520 3.48 11.26 -25.61
CA LYS A 520 4.67 10.39 -25.53
C LYS A 520 5.97 11.16 -25.38
N LEU A 521 6.09 12.32 -26.01
CA LEU A 521 7.25 13.20 -25.83
C LEU A 521 7.29 13.70 -24.38
N THR A 522 6.15 14.13 -23.84
CA THR A 522 6.03 14.56 -22.45
C THR A 522 6.35 13.42 -21.48
N GLU A 523 5.87 12.20 -21.76
CA GLU A 523 6.16 10.98 -20.99
C GLU A 523 7.66 10.64 -21.05
N LEU A 524 8.30 10.65 -22.22
CA LEU A 524 9.75 10.43 -22.38
C LEU A 524 10.59 11.48 -21.63
N VAL A 525 10.24 12.77 -21.73
CA VAL A 525 10.95 13.85 -21.02
C VAL A 525 10.71 13.77 -19.51
N SER A 526 9.51 13.36 -19.06
CA SER A 526 9.19 13.19 -17.63
C SER A 526 9.78 11.92 -17.02
N GLU A 527 9.99 10.85 -17.80
CA GLU A 527 10.78 9.67 -17.38
C GLU A 527 12.25 10.04 -17.09
N GLY A 528 12.72 11.22 -17.53
CA GLY A 528 14.05 11.75 -17.25
C GLY A 528 14.35 12.10 -15.78
N ASP A 529 13.32 12.29 -14.94
CA ASP A 529 13.51 12.69 -13.53
C ASP A 529 14.09 11.57 -12.63
N ASP A 530 13.96 10.29 -13.02
CA ASP A 530 14.46 9.14 -12.23
C ASP A 530 15.92 8.76 -12.55
N MET A 531 16.65 9.59 -13.31
CA MET A 531 17.85 9.17 -14.05
C MET A 531 19.21 9.62 -13.45
N ARG A 532 19.40 9.54 -12.13
CA ARG A 532 20.71 9.87 -11.48
C ARG A 532 21.86 8.87 -11.75
N HIS A 533 21.61 7.78 -12.49
CA HIS A 533 22.54 6.66 -12.64
C HIS A 533 22.66 6.09 -14.07
N MET A 534 22.24 6.83 -15.10
CA MET A 534 22.37 6.40 -16.51
C MET A 534 23.84 6.41 -16.95
N THR A 535 24.28 5.34 -17.60
CA THR A 535 25.57 5.29 -18.30
C THR A 535 25.51 6.02 -19.65
N ARG A 536 26.65 6.46 -20.21
CA ARG A 536 26.71 7.12 -21.53
C ARG A 536 25.96 6.38 -22.65
N PRO A 537 26.08 5.04 -22.83
CA PRO A 537 25.35 4.31 -23.87
C PRO A 537 23.82 4.30 -23.66
N GLU A 538 23.36 4.31 -22.40
CA GLU A 538 21.93 4.39 -22.07
C GLU A 538 21.40 5.79 -22.34
N PHE A 539 22.20 6.83 -22.06
CA PHE A 539 21.89 8.22 -22.38
C PHE A 539 21.78 8.45 -23.90
N GLU A 540 22.72 7.93 -24.69
CA GLU A 540 22.65 7.99 -26.16
C GLU A 540 21.44 7.21 -26.74
N ALA A 541 20.98 6.17 -26.04
CA ALA A 541 19.74 5.45 -26.39
C ALA A 541 18.47 6.21 -25.94
N TYR A 542 18.57 7.12 -24.97
CA TYR A 542 17.53 8.06 -24.58
C TYR A 542 17.45 9.23 -25.57
N GLU A 543 18.56 9.90 -25.87
CA GLU A 543 18.67 10.99 -26.86
C GLU A 543 18.05 10.58 -28.22
N ARG A 544 18.42 9.41 -28.74
CA ARG A 544 17.84 8.87 -29.98
C ARG A 544 16.33 8.62 -29.90
N ARG A 545 15.77 8.28 -28.73
CA ARG A 545 14.32 8.10 -28.55
C ARG A 545 13.59 9.45 -28.57
N VAL A 546 14.18 10.49 -27.98
CA VAL A 546 13.63 11.85 -27.99
C VAL A 546 13.62 12.42 -29.41
N GLU A 547 14.74 12.35 -30.14
CA GLU A 547 14.80 12.84 -31.53
C GLU A 547 13.85 12.08 -32.48
N ILE A 548 13.73 10.76 -32.36
CA ILE A 548 12.76 9.98 -33.14
C ILE A 548 11.31 10.36 -32.80
N ALA A 549 11.04 10.79 -31.56
CA ALA A 549 9.71 11.28 -31.16
C ALA A 549 9.42 12.68 -31.71
N LEU A 550 10.39 13.59 -31.66
CA LEU A 550 10.31 14.94 -32.24
C LEU A 550 10.08 14.87 -33.76
N PHE A 551 10.94 14.17 -34.49
CA PHE A 551 10.85 14.02 -35.94
C PHE A 551 9.50 13.44 -36.41
N ARG A 552 8.93 12.49 -35.65
CA ARG A 552 7.60 11.91 -35.95
C ARG A 552 6.45 12.87 -35.62
N ALA A 553 6.59 13.71 -34.60
CA ALA A 553 5.62 14.75 -34.32
C ALA A 553 5.64 15.80 -35.45
N GLU A 554 6.83 16.30 -35.82
CA GLU A 554 7.06 17.30 -36.87
C GLU A 554 6.40 16.92 -38.20
N GLN A 555 6.60 15.69 -38.68
CA GLN A 555 5.97 15.19 -39.92
C GLN A 555 4.44 15.17 -39.89
N THR A 556 3.82 15.22 -38.71
CA THR A 556 2.36 15.24 -38.55
C THR A 556 1.80 16.64 -38.21
N MET A 557 2.65 17.64 -37.99
CA MET A 557 2.24 19.02 -37.67
C MET A 557 1.61 19.73 -38.89
N PRO A 558 0.45 20.40 -38.75
CA PRO A 558 -0.02 21.35 -39.75
C PRO A 558 0.92 22.58 -39.81
N PRO A 559 1.02 23.28 -40.96
CA PRO A 559 1.99 24.37 -41.16
C PRO A 559 1.86 25.49 -40.13
N GLU A 560 0.63 25.77 -39.71
CA GLU A 560 0.22 26.87 -38.84
C GLU A 560 0.70 26.71 -37.40
N ALA A 561 0.95 25.47 -36.96
CA ALA A 561 1.41 25.14 -35.60
C ALA A 561 2.90 24.75 -35.54
N ARG A 562 3.64 24.91 -36.64
CA ARG A 562 5.08 24.57 -36.68
C ARG A 562 5.90 25.41 -35.72
N LYS A 563 5.62 26.72 -35.64
CA LYS A 563 6.34 27.64 -34.74
C LYS A 563 6.26 27.19 -33.27
N ASP A 564 5.06 26.92 -32.78
CA ASP A 564 4.83 26.44 -31.41
C ASP A 564 5.48 25.07 -31.17
N PHE A 565 5.53 24.22 -32.20
CA PHE A 565 6.23 22.93 -32.14
C PHE A 565 7.75 23.09 -32.13
N ASP A 566 8.31 24.03 -32.89
CA ASP A 566 9.74 24.32 -32.94
C ASP A 566 10.23 24.82 -31.56
N GLU A 567 9.44 25.66 -30.88
CA GLU A 567 9.71 26.08 -29.49
C GLU A 567 9.71 24.88 -28.51
N ILE A 568 8.76 23.95 -28.64
CA ILE A 568 8.70 22.71 -27.82
C ILE A 568 9.87 21.76 -28.15
N ALA A 569 10.22 21.63 -29.43
CA ALA A 569 11.32 20.79 -29.88
C ALA A 569 12.68 21.35 -29.43
N GLN A 570 12.84 22.68 -29.44
CA GLN A 570 13.99 23.37 -28.88
C GLN A 570 14.09 23.13 -27.36
N ALA A 571 13.02 23.34 -26.59
CA ALA A 571 13.03 23.09 -25.16
C ALA A 571 13.35 21.61 -24.80
N ALA A 572 12.86 20.65 -25.59
CA ALA A 572 13.19 19.24 -25.43
C ALA A 572 14.68 18.94 -25.73
N ARG A 573 15.26 19.58 -26.75
CA ARG A 573 16.69 19.48 -27.11
C ARG A 573 17.60 20.14 -26.09
N GLU A 574 17.22 21.31 -25.57
CA GLU A 574 17.91 22.00 -24.47
C GLU A 574 17.92 21.14 -23.20
N HIS A 575 16.79 20.52 -22.84
CA HIS A 575 16.73 19.58 -21.72
C HIS A 575 17.66 18.37 -21.92
N VAL A 576 17.73 17.80 -23.13
CA VAL A 576 18.68 16.73 -23.45
C VAL A 576 20.14 17.24 -23.37
N ASN A 577 20.44 18.44 -23.84
CA ASN A 577 21.81 19.00 -23.80
C ASN A 577 22.28 19.30 -22.38
N VAL A 578 21.46 19.93 -21.53
CA VAL A 578 21.77 20.10 -20.09
C VAL A 578 22.00 18.74 -19.42
N ARG A 579 21.30 17.69 -19.85
CA ARG A 579 21.52 16.33 -19.32
C ARG A 579 22.79 15.66 -19.86
N ARG A 580 23.21 15.97 -21.09
CA ARG A 580 24.50 15.53 -21.68
C ARG A 580 25.67 16.03 -20.83
N GLU A 581 25.65 17.32 -20.48
CA GLU A 581 26.64 17.96 -19.61
C GLU A 581 26.65 17.32 -18.21
N ILE A 582 25.49 17.00 -17.63
CA ILE A 582 25.42 16.30 -16.33
C ILE A 582 26.04 14.90 -16.40
N VAL A 583 25.80 14.13 -17.46
CA VAL A 583 26.42 12.80 -17.64
C VAL A 583 27.94 12.93 -17.81
N GLU A 584 28.41 13.91 -18.58
CA GLU A 584 29.84 14.19 -18.78
C GLU A 584 30.52 14.58 -17.44
N LEU A 585 29.91 15.47 -16.66
CA LEU A 585 30.38 15.84 -15.32
C LEU A 585 30.40 14.65 -14.33
N PHE A 586 29.47 13.69 -14.44
CA PHE A 586 29.50 12.48 -13.63
C PHE A 586 30.61 11.50 -14.05
N GLU A 587 30.93 11.41 -15.35
CA GLU A 587 32.04 10.60 -15.85
C GLU A 587 33.40 11.25 -15.49
N GLU A 588 33.53 12.58 -15.62
CA GLU A 588 34.69 13.34 -15.14
C GLU A 588 34.89 13.20 -13.63
N ARG A 589 33.83 13.31 -12.83
CA ARG A 589 33.91 13.12 -11.38
C ARG A 589 34.19 11.67 -10.97
N SER A 590 33.78 10.70 -11.78
CA SER A 590 34.12 9.28 -11.59
C SER A 590 35.55 8.95 -12.01
N ALA A 591 36.13 9.72 -12.94
CA ALA A 591 37.56 9.68 -13.27
C ALA A 591 38.41 10.36 -12.19
N ALA A 592 38.01 11.55 -11.72
CA ALA A 592 38.67 12.28 -10.64
C ALA A 592 38.58 11.53 -9.29
N GLY A 593 37.45 10.88 -8.99
CA GLY A 593 37.25 10.05 -7.80
C GLY A 593 38.14 8.80 -7.75
N LYS A 594 38.82 8.42 -8.84
CA LYS A 594 39.89 7.41 -8.83
C LYS A 594 41.27 7.98 -8.53
N ALA A 595 41.45 9.29 -8.60
CA ALA A 595 42.68 9.99 -8.21
C ALA A 595 42.64 10.47 -6.75
N ASP A 596 41.48 10.96 -6.28
CA ASP A 596 41.33 11.56 -4.94
C ASP A 596 41.19 10.54 -3.79
N ASN A 597 40.98 9.26 -4.09
CA ASN A 597 40.76 8.20 -3.09
C ASN A 597 42.04 7.76 -2.34
N ARG A 598 42.87 8.71 -1.92
CA ARG A 598 44.05 8.51 -1.06
C ARG A 598 44.11 9.43 0.16
N PHE A 599 43.29 10.48 0.23
CA PHE A 599 43.24 11.36 1.40
C PHE A 599 41.79 11.76 1.72
N GLN A 600 41.43 11.69 3.01
CA GLN A 600 40.12 11.99 3.60
C GLN A 600 39.05 10.89 3.53
N ASP A 601 39.31 9.78 4.23
CA ASP A 601 38.24 9.09 4.98
C ASP A 601 38.45 9.32 6.49
N GLN A 602 37.58 10.13 7.08
CA GLN A 602 37.25 10.09 8.51
C GLN A 602 36.02 10.97 8.78
N GLY A 603 34.91 10.35 9.20
CA GLY A 603 33.87 11.02 9.97
C GLY A 603 32.62 11.53 9.22
N ARG A 604 31.80 10.60 8.69
CA ARG A 604 30.31 10.65 8.71
C ARG A 604 29.74 9.33 8.19
N GLY A 605 29.17 8.52 9.09
CA GLY A 605 28.66 7.20 8.77
C GLY A 605 27.40 7.21 7.88
N ASP A 606 27.38 6.31 6.90
CA ASP A 606 26.21 6.00 6.07
C ASP A 606 25.22 5.10 6.86
N PRO A 607 23.89 5.37 6.87
CA PRO A 607 22.89 4.49 7.46
C PRO A 607 22.88 3.02 6.98
N GLN A 608 23.59 2.68 5.89
CA GLN A 608 23.84 1.28 5.51
C GLN A 608 24.85 0.56 6.42
N ASP A 609 25.85 1.25 6.99
CA ASP A 609 26.91 0.68 7.83
C ASP A 609 26.34 0.12 9.16
N GLY A 610 25.44 0.86 9.82
CA GLY A 610 24.83 0.44 11.09
C GLY A 610 24.06 -0.89 11.01
N LYS A 611 23.48 -1.24 9.85
CA LYS A 611 22.84 -2.55 9.65
C LYS A 611 23.83 -3.68 9.42
N GLN A 612 24.97 -3.40 8.79
CA GLN A 612 26.03 -4.41 8.61
C GLN A 612 26.69 -4.68 9.96
N ARG A 613 27.11 -3.64 10.69
CA ARG A 613 27.61 -3.73 12.06
C ARG A 613 26.71 -4.55 12.99
N TRP A 614 25.38 -4.35 12.93
CA TRP A 614 24.43 -5.12 13.74
C TRP A 614 24.37 -6.60 13.35
N ASN A 615 24.35 -6.94 12.05
CA ASN A 615 24.41 -8.34 11.62
C ASN A 615 25.73 -9.00 12.03
N ASP A 616 26.87 -8.32 11.81
CA ASP A 616 28.21 -8.82 12.14
C ASP A 616 28.39 -9.00 13.66
N ALA A 617 27.74 -8.17 14.47
CA ALA A 617 27.73 -8.29 15.94
C ALA A 617 26.86 -9.46 16.41
N VAL A 618 25.70 -9.69 15.77
CA VAL A 618 24.84 -10.86 16.01
C VAL A 618 25.56 -12.17 15.62
N GLU A 619 26.32 -12.18 14.53
CA GLU A 619 27.12 -13.34 14.11
C GLU A 619 28.31 -13.62 15.04
N ARG A 620 28.96 -12.59 15.60
CA ARG A 620 30.12 -12.75 16.50
C ARG A 620 29.77 -13.08 17.94
N HIS A 621 28.74 -12.43 18.50
CA HIS A 621 28.45 -12.47 19.95
C HIS A 621 27.10 -13.14 20.28
N GLY A 622 26.30 -13.48 19.27
CA GLY A 622 24.98 -14.11 19.44
C GLY A 622 23.84 -13.10 19.63
N PHE A 623 22.63 -13.52 19.22
CA PHE A 623 21.46 -12.65 19.14
C PHE A 623 21.03 -12.03 20.48
N GLU A 624 21.05 -12.80 21.58
CA GLU A 624 20.62 -12.28 22.88
C GLU A 624 21.60 -11.23 23.43
N ALA A 625 22.91 -11.48 23.36
CA ALA A 625 23.94 -10.52 23.76
C ALA A 625 23.87 -9.24 22.91
N ALA A 626 23.64 -9.37 21.59
CA ALA A 626 23.47 -8.24 20.68
C ALA A 626 22.19 -7.44 20.94
N ASN A 627 21.07 -8.10 21.23
CA ASN A 627 19.81 -7.41 21.52
C ASN A 627 19.89 -6.64 22.85
N VAL A 628 20.48 -7.24 23.89
CA VAL A 628 20.67 -6.58 25.20
C VAL A 628 21.66 -5.42 25.11
N ALA A 629 22.78 -5.58 24.40
CA ALA A 629 23.74 -4.50 24.16
C ALA A 629 23.10 -3.34 23.38
N ASN A 630 22.41 -3.66 22.27
CA ASN A 630 21.75 -2.66 21.43
C ASN A 630 20.67 -1.88 22.18
N LYS A 631 19.93 -2.51 23.10
CA LYS A 631 18.98 -1.80 23.97
C LYS A 631 19.69 -0.80 24.88
N ALA A 632 20.72 -1.24 25.62
CA ALA A 632 21.45 -0.37 26.55
C ALA A 632 22.10 0.84 25.84
N LEU A 633 22.69 0.63 24.66
CA LEU A 633 23.28 1.70 23.86
C LEU A 633 22.23 2.70 23.33
N LEU A 634 21.06 2.22 22.87
CA LEU A 634 19.98 3.09 22.42
C LEU A 634 19.40 3.94 23.56
N ASP A 635 19.33 3.41 24.78
CA ASP A 635 18.83 4.16 25.94
C ASP A 635 19.86 5.24 26.38
N ILE A 636 21.18 4.97 26.27
CA ILE A 636 22.24 5.99 26.41
C ILE A 636 22.11 7.10 25.34
N GLU A 637 21.98 6.73 24.05
CA GLU A 637 21.85 7.71 22.96
C GLU A 637 20.61 8.59 23.12
N ARG A 638 19.46 8.00 23.48
CA ARG A 638 18.21 8.75 23.74
C ARG A 638 18.36 9.77 24.85
N THR A 639 19.00 9.40 25.96
CA THR A 639 19.15 10.31 27.09
C THR A 639 20.19 11.40 26.80
N ARG A 640 21.24 11.12 26.01
CA ARG A 640 22.14 12.14 25.46
C ARG A 640 21.40 13.13 24.55
N GLU A 641 20.59 12.64 23.59
CA GLU A 641 19.75 13.51 22.74
C GLU A 641 18.73 14.32 23.56
N ALA A 642 18.15 13.74 24.62
CA ALA A 642 17.23 14.44 25.51
C ALA A 642 17.94 15.59 26.25
N ILE A 643 19.16 15.36 26.76
CA ILE A 643 20.00 16.39 27.38
C ILE A 643 20.30 17.53 26.39
N GLU A 644 20.70 17.22 25.15
CA GLU A 644 20.98 18.25 24.14
C GLU A 644 19.75 19.13 23.83
N ARG A 645 18.59 18.50 23.65
CA ARG A 645 17.32 19.21 23.37
C ARG A 645 16.87 20.05 24.56
N VAL A 646 16.91 19.50 25.78
CA VAL A 646 16.43 20.15 27.00
C VAL A 646 17.39 21.25 27.46
N ALA A 647 18.71 21.13 27.24
CA ALA A 647 19.68 22.17 27.58
C ALA A 647 19.47 23.51 26.83
N ALA A 648 18.77 23.48 25.68
CA ALA A 648 18.38 24.67 24.93
C ALA A 648 17.13 25.38 25.46
N GLU A 649 16.21 24.66 26.11
CA GLU A 649 14.87 25.15 26.47
C GLU A 649 14.60 25.22 27.99
N ARG A 650 15.12 24.27 28.79
CA ARG A 650 14.89 24.15 30.25
C ARG A 650 16.10 23.59 30.99
N ARG A 651 17.00 24.47 31.43
CA ARG A 651 18.29 24.09 32.04
C ARG A 651 18.17 23.44 33.42
N ASP A 652 17.04 23.60 34.07
CA ASP A 652 16.68 23.06 35.38
C ASP A 652 16.36 21.55 35.37
N GLU A 653 15.90 21.01 34.23
CA GLU A 653 15.63 19.57 34.06
C GLU A 653 16.93 18.77 33.73
N VAL A 654 17.97 19.43 33.21
CA VAL A 654 19.24 18.81 32.78
C VAL A 654 19.96 17.97 33.86
N PRO A 655 20.05 18.38 35.14
CA PRO A 655 20.73 17.57 36.17
C PRO A 655 20.05 16.22 36.44
N ALA A 656 18.72 16.13 36.25
CA ALA A 656 17.99 14.87 36.40
C ALA A 656 18.32 13.91 35.26
N LEU A 657 18.27 14.40 34.01
CA LEU A 657 18.62 13.63 32.82
C LEU A 657 20.09 13.16 32.81
N LYS A 658 21.02 13.97 33.35
CA LYS A 658 22.42 13.53 33.54
C LYS A 658 22.53 12.33 34.48
N LYS A 659 21.79 12.33 35.59
CA LYS A 659 21.75 11.20 36.53
C LYS A 659 21.13 9.94 35.93
N GLU A 660 20.17 10.10 35.02
CA GLU A 660 19.58 9.01 34.24
C GLU A 660 20.57 8.45 33.20
N LEU A 661 21.35 9.32 32.55
CA LEU A 661 22.44 8.93 31.66
C LEU A 661 23.53 8.14 32.40
N ASP A 662 23.98 8.63 33.56
CA ASP A 662 24.97 7.94 34.40
C ASP A 662 24.51 6.52 34.79
N LEU A 663 23.19 6.34 35.01
CA LEU A 663 22.60 5.05 35.34
C LEU A 663 22.63 4.09 34.13
N HIS A 664 22.22 4.54 32.94
CA HIS A 664 22.29 3.69 31.73
C HIS A 664 23.72 3.35 31.31
N ILE A 665 24.68 4.27 31.51
CA ILE A 665 26.11 4.01 31.29
C ILE A 665 26.61 2.94 32.27
N ALA A 666 26.20 2.97 33.54
CA ALA A 666 26.54 1.93 34.52
C ALA A 666 25.89 0.57 34.19
N GLU A 667 24.62 0.55 33.76
CA GLU A 667 23.93 -0.68 33.31
C GLU A 667 24.63 -1.31 32.09
N ALA A 668 25.01 -0.48 31.10
CA ALA A 668 25.80 -0.93 29.96
C ALA A 668 27.17 -1.47 30.41
N ALA A 669 27.89 -0.74 31.26
CA ALA A 669 29.21 -1.15 31.73
C ALA A 669 29.19 -2.47 32.53
N GLU A 670 28.15 -2.74 33.34
CA GLU A 670 27.96 -4.05 33.99
C GLU A 670 27.74 -5.19 32.98
N LEU A 671 27.04 -4.95 31.87
CA LEU A 671 26.90 -5.94 30.79
C LEU A 671 28.26 -6.25 30.14
N GLY A 672 29.08 -5.23 29.89
CA GLY A 672 30.45 -5.39 29.36
C GLY A 672 31.36 -6.15 30.33
N ALA A 673 31.36 -5.78 31.61
CA ALA A 673 32.12 -6.47 32.66
C ALA A 673 31.64 -7.92 32.89
N SER A 674 30.37 -8.22 32.58
CA SER A 674 29.79 -9.57 32.64
C SER A 674 30.00 -10.40 31.36
N GLY A 675 30.78 -9.89 30.40
CA GLY A 675 31.23 -10.64 29.22
C GLY A 675 30.56 -10.25 27.90
N ASN A 676 29.74 -9.19 27.84
CA ASN A 676 29.18 -8.72 26.58
C ASN A 676 30.25 -8.03 25.72
N GLY A 677 30.74 -8.73 24.70
CA GLY A 677 31.81 -8.25 23.82
C GLY A 677 31.44 -7.01 22.99
N ILE A 678 30.16 -6.81 22.67
CA ILE A 678 29.71 -5.66 21.89
C ILE A 678 29.83 -4.36 22.70
N ILE A 679 29.44 -4.41 23.98
CA ILE A 679 29.64 -3.27 24.89
C ILE A 679 31.13 -2.94 25.02
N ARG A 680 32.00 -3.96 25.11
CA ARG A 680 33.45 -3.75 25.17
C ARG A 680 34.00 -3.12 23.90
N GLU A 681 33.57 -3.56 22.72
CA GLU A 681 33.93 -2.93 21.42
C GLU A 681 33.47 -1.46 21.36
N VAL A 682 32.27 -1.12 21.86
CA VAL A 682 31.80 0.28 21.89
C VAL A 682 32.54 1.11 22.94
N ALA A 683 32.92 0.52 24.09
CA ALA A 683 33.74 1.17 25.11
C ALA A 683 35.19 1.46 24.66
N GLU A 684 35.64 0.96 23.50
CA GLU A 684 36.89 1.44 22.90
C GLU A 684 36.75 2.87 22.33
N ILE A 685 35.53 3.23 21.92
CA ILE A 685 35.16 4.46 21.19
C ILE A 685 34.46 5.48 22.11
N ASP A 686 33.69 5.02 23.11
CA ASP A 686 32.94 5.85 24.06
C ASP A 686 33.67 5.97 25.40
N ASP A 687 34.27 7.15 25.66
CA ASP A 687 35.09 7.39 26.85
C ASP A 687 34.30 7.33 28.18
N ASP A 688 33.02 7.69 28.20
CA ASP A 688 32.20 7.61 29.42
C ASP A 688 31.96 6.14 29.80
N LEU A 689 31.56 5.33 28.81
CA LEU A 689 31.33 3.89 28.96
C LEU A 689 32.62 3.14 29.32
N LYS A 690 33.75 3.56 28.74
CA LYS A 690 35.10 3.06 29.07
C LYS A 690 35.48 3.30 30.52
N ALA A 691 35.27 4.52 31.01
CA ALA A 691 35.57 4.88 32.40
C ALA A 691 34.70 4.10 33.38
N ALA A 692 33.40 3.94 33.09
CA ALA A 692 32.47 3.15 33.90
C ALA A 692 32.87 1.65 33.93
N LEU A 693 33.23 1.07 32.78
CA LEU A 693 33.63 -0.33 32.69
C LEU A 693 34.94 -0.61 33.45
N GLN A 694 35.94 0.27 33.31
CA GLN A 694 37.18 0.18 34.09
C GLN A 694 36.96 0.30 35.61
N LEU A 695 36.00 1.14 36.03
CA LEU A 695 35.66 1.28 37.45
C LEU A 695 35.06 -0.01 38.02
N ILE A 696 34.09 -0.61 37.30
CA ILE A 696 33.44 -1.87 37.69
C ILE A 696 34.45 -3.02 37.70
N GLU A 697 35.29 -3.15 36.68
CA GLU A 697 36.31 -4.21 36.63
C GLU A 697 37.33 -4.07 37.77
N ARG A 698 37.76 -2.85 38.10
CA ARG A 698 38.67 -2.62 39.24
C ARG A 698 38.02 -2.96 40.58
N ASP A 699 36.74 -2.66 40.77
CA ASP A 699 36.04 -2.99 42.01
C ASP A 699 35.69 -4.49 42.11
N ARG A 700 35.44 -5.18 40.98
CA ARG A 700 35.39 -6.66 40.93
C ARG A 700 36.74 -7.27 41.32
N GLN A 701 37.86 -6.79 40.76
CA GLN A 701 39.21 -7.24 41.12
C GLN A 701 39.56 -7.00 42.59
N LYS A 702 39.14 -5.87 43.19
CA LYS A 702 39.29 -5.66 44.63
C LYS A 702 38.53 -6.69 45.44
N ARG A 703 37.25 -6.92 45.13
CA ARG A 703 36.42 -7.92 45.83
C ARG A 703 36.99 -9.33 45.69
N GLU A 704 37.52 -9.69 44.53
CA GLU A 704 38.22 -10.97 44.32
C GLU A 704 39.52 -11.07 45.12
N ASN A 705 40.33 -10.00 45.17
CA ASN A 705 41.53 -9.97 46.00
C ASN A 705 41.22 -10.04 47.49
N GLU A 706 40.23 -9.30 47.99
CA GLU A 706 39.74 -9.35 49.38
C GLU A 706 39.26 -10.76 49.74
N LYS A 707 38.51 -11.40 48.84
CA LYS A 707 38.04 -12.78 48.98
C LYS A 707 39.21 -13.77 49.00
N ASN A 708 40.21 -13.61 48.14
CA ASN A 708 41.41 -14.45 48.10
C ASN A 708 42.32 -14.26 49.34
N THR A 709 42.44 -13.04 49.90
CA THR A 709 43.09 -12.85 51.20
C THR A 709 42.31 -13.48 52.34
N SER A 710 40.98 -13.45 52.29
CA SER A 710 40.13 -14.12 53.28
C SER A 710 40.28 -15.65 53.22
N THR A 711 40.30 -16.23 52.02
CA THR A 711 40.55 -17.66 51.82
C THR A 711 41.95 -18.06 52.27
N ARG A 712 42.99 -17.27 51.98
CA ARG A 712 44.35 -17.55 52.47
C ARG A 712 44.46 -17.49 54.00
N GLN A 713 43.81 -16.54 54.66
CA GLN A 713 43.77 -16.50 56.12
C GLN A 713 43.02 -17.70 56.72
N LEU A 714 42.00 -18.22 56.03
CA LEU A 714 41.32 -19.45 56.43
C LEU A 714 42.21 -20.69 56.22
N GLU A 715 42.95 -20.77 55.11
CA GLU A 715 43.90 -21.87 54.83
C GLU A 715 45.11 -21.86 55.80
N GLU A 716 45.69 -20.70 56.14
CA GLU A 716 46.75 -20.61 57.17
C GLU A 716 46.25 -21.01 58.57
N THR A 717 44.95 -20.89 58.86
CA THR A 717 44.37 -21.42 60.11
C THR A 717 44.00 -22.91 60.06
N ALA A 718 44.03 -23.54 58.88
CA ALA A 718 43.65 -24.94 58.69
C ALA A 718 44.84 -25.93 58.67
N ASP A 719 46.05 -25.48 58.29
CA ASP A 719 47.24 -26.35 58.17
C ASP A 719 48.04 -26.54 59.49
N THR A 720 47.33 -26.77 60.60
CA THR A 720 47.95 -27.19 61.88
C THR A 720 47.23 -28.38 62.51
N GLY A 721 47.01 -29.47 61.74
CA GLY A 721 46.13 -30.55 62.23
C GLY A 721 46.15 -31.94 61.60
N ARG A 722 47.33 -32.60 61.44
CA ARG A 722 47.49 -34.06 61.15
C ARG A 722 46.96 -34.53 59.77
N GLY A 723 47.49 -35.59 59.13
CA GLY A 723 48.60 -36.47 59.51
C GLY A 723 48.36 -37.93 59.12
N THR A 724 49.00 -38.38 58.03
CA THR A 724 49.27 -39.79 57.64
C THR A 724 48.10 -40.71 57.17
N PRO A 725 48.36 -41.76 56.34
CA PRO A 725 47.46 -42.15 55.24
C PRO A 725 47.19 -43.69 55.12
N HIS A 726 46.85 -44.17 53.90
CA HIS A 726 46.55 -45.56 53.47
C HIS A 726 45.11 -46.05 53.78
N SER A 727 44.45 -46.91 52.97
CA SER A 727 44.86 -47.74 51.81
C SER A 727 43.69 -48.11 50.88
N GLU A 728 43.99 -48.31 49.58
CA GLU A 728 43.51 -49.32 48.62
C GLU A 728 42.08 -49.95 48.56
N GLN A 729 41.75 -50.34 47.31
CA GLN A 729 40.80 -51.38 46.85
C GLN A 729 39.28 -51.07 46.86
N VAL A 730 38.38 -51.57 45.98
CA VAL A 730 38.35 -52.15 44.59
C VAL A 730 37.08 -53.03 44.50
N LEU A 731 36.40 -53.11 43.32
CA LEU A 731 35.15 -53.87 43.03
C LEU A 731 33.84 -53.26 43.62
N ASN A 732 32.62 -53.47 43.09
CA ASN A 732 32.16 -54.06 41.81
C ASN A 732 30.72 -53.59 41.45
N ARG A 733 30.27 -54.01 40.25
CA ARG A 733 28.91 -54.47 39.83
C ARG A 733 27.83 -54.72 40.92
N ASP A 734 26.51 -54.68 40.63
CA ASP A 734 25.85 -55.16 39.40
C ASP A 734 24.41 -54.63 39.14
N ASP A 735 23.83 -55.07 38.02
CA ASP A 735 22.43 -54.95 37.56
C ASP A 735 21.34 -55.38 38.57
N GLY A 736 20.09 -54.94 38.34
CA GLY A 736 18.89 -55.54 38.95
C GLY A 736 17.57 -54.81 38.66
N ARG A 737 16.63 -55.46 37.96
CA ARG A 737 15.31 -54.90 37.60
C ARG A 737 14.14 -55.45 38.44
N ASP A 738 13.05 -54.67 38.41
CA ASP A 738 11.65 -55.11 38.21
C ASP A 738 10.75 -55.63 39.37
N GLU A 739 9.43 -55.43 39.12
CA GLU A 739 8.21 -56.08 39.68
C GLU A 739 7.56 -55.62 41.02
N ARG A 740 6.58 -54.72 40.86
CA ARG A 740 5.15 -54.80 41.28
C ARG A 740 4.68 -55.22 42.69
N ALA A 741 3.93 -54.30 43.31
CA ALA A 741 2.78 -54.50 44.23
C ALA A 741 1.89 -53.21 44.20
N LYS A 742 0.61 -53.11 44.63
CA LYS A 742 -0.46 -54.04 45.07
C LYS A 742 -1.86 -53.34 44.97
N GLU A 743 -2.95 -54.10 45.15
CA GLU A 743 -4.33 -53.86 45.71
C GLU A 743 -4.91 -52.43 45.97
N SER A 744 -6.24 -52.19 46.17
CA SER A 744 -7.55 -52.69 45.64
C SER A 744 -8.74 -51.87 46.28
N ALA A 745 -10.01 -52.10 45.86
CA ALA A 745 -11.31 -51.51 46.34
C ALA A 745 -11.68 -50.07 45.86
N ARG A 746 -12.90 -49.74 45.33
CA ARG A 746 -14.33 -49.85 45.75
C ARG A 746 -14.76 -48.83 46.84
N GLU A 747 -15.98 -48.23 46.91
CA GLU A 747 -17.14 -48.01 46.00
C GLU A 747 -18.15 -47.02 46.67
N THR A 748 -19.02 -46.33 45.89
CA THR A 748 -20.37 -45.74 46.23
C THR A 748 -20.70 -44.79 47.44
N THR A 749 -21.13 -43.56 47.08
CA THR A 749 -22.35 -42.77 47.48
C THR A 749 -23.10 -42.93 48.83
N SER A 750 -23.51 -41.80 49.48
CA SER A 750 -24.90 -41.49 49.95
C SER A 750 -25.09 -40.10 50.64
N HIS A 751 -26.35 -39.62 50.74
CA HIS A 751 -26.84 -38.36 51.37
C HIS A 751 -27.32 -38.53 52.83
N PRO A 752 -27.66 -37.43 53.56
CA PRO A 752 -29.10 -37.09 53.87
C PRO A 752 -29.46 -35.58 53.68
N GLU A 753 -30.65 -35.13 53.22
CA GLU A 753 -32.03 -35.00 53.81
C GLU A 753 -32.29 -33.72 54.67
N THR A 754 -33.48 -33.05 54.79
CA THR A 754 -34.78 -32.89 54.04
C THR A 754 -35.62 -31.68 54.61
N GLY A 755 -36.69 -31.23 53.91
CA GLY A 755 -37.80 -30.34 54.40
C GLY A 755 -38.02 -29.05 53.58
N ASP A 756 -39.00 -28.89 52.66
CA ASP A 756 -40.49 -28.78 52.75
C ASP A 756 -40.96 -27.43 53.41
N THR A 757 -41.88 -26.58 52.90
CA THR A 757 -43.19 -26.81 52.23
C THR A 757 -43.72 -25.69 51.28
N THR A 758 -44.37 -26.11 50.18
CA THR A 758 -45.62 -25.56 49.53
C THR A 758 -45.80 -24.17 48.86
N LYS A 759 -46.43 -24.24 47.65
CA LYS A 759 -47.57 -23.46 47.07
C LYS A 759 -47.40 -22.28 46.08
N SER A 760 -47.88 -22.54 44.85
CA SER A 760 -48.78 -21.73 43.99
C SER A 760 -48.29 -20.50 43.18
N ASP A 761 -48.44 -20.62 41.85
CA ASP A 761 -48.49 -19.54 40.81
C ASP A 761 -49.83 -18.76 40.91
N PRO A 762 -49.97 -17.48 40.48
CA PRO A 762 -50.07 -17.13 39.05
C PRO A 762 -49.41 -15.80 38.57
N ALA A 763 -48.84 -15.88 37.37
CA ALA A 763 -48.68 -14.85 36.32
C ALA A 763 -49.16 -13.39 36.56
N LYS A 764 -48.26 -12.42 36.26
CA LYS A 764 -48.62 -11.13 35.65
C LYS A 764 -47.65 -10.72 34.54
N GLN A 765 -48.22 -10.24 33.43
CA GLN A 765 -47.53 -9.70 32.26
C GLN A 765 -46.86 -8.36 32.61
N HIS A 766 -45.69 -8.05 32.02
CA HIS A 766 -45.34 -6.69 31.56
C HIS A 766 -44.09 -6.69 30.64
N VAL A 767 -44.34 -6.35 29.37
CA VAL A 767 -43.40 -5.99 28.28
C VAL A 767 -44.15 -4.90 27.48
N PRO A 768 -43.50 -3.89 26.84
CA PRO A 768 -42.07 -3.72 26.60
C PRO A 768 -41.47 -2.39 27.10
N ARG A 769 -40.25 -2.46 27.67
CA ARG A 769 -39.27 -1.34 27.65
C ARG A 769 -38.31 -1.44 26.45
N LEU A 770 -38.49 -2.45 25.59
CA LEU A 770 -37.62 -2.71 24.43
C LEU A 770 -38.00 -1.90 23.18
N GLU A 771 -39.30 -1.70 22.91
CA GLU A 771 -39.74 -0.94 21.72
C GLU A 771 -39.34 0.54 21.78
N GLU A 772 -39.23 1.10 22.99
CA GLU A 772 -38.84 2.50 23.21
C GLU A 772 -37.34 2.72 22.88
N LEU A 773 -36.47 1.82 23.35
CA LEU A 773 -35.03 1.81 23.01
C LEU A 773 -34.78 1.55 21.52
N GLN A 774 -35.65 0.78 20.86
CA GLN A 774 -35.53 0.51 19.43
C GLN A 774 -35.92 1.73 18.59
N ARG A 775 -36.96 2.48 18.99
CA ARG A 775 -37.31 3.78 18.36
C ARG A 775 -36.25 4.87 18.60
N GLU A 776 -35.59 4.89 19.76
CA GLU A 776 -34.46 5.81 20.00
C GLU A 776 -33.22 5.49 19.15
N SER A 777 -32.98 4.21 18.85
CA SER A 777 -31.96 3.77 17.90
C SER A 777 -32.28 4.21 16.47
N ASP A 778 -33.50 3.96 16.00
CA ASP A 778 -33.91 4.26 14.62
C ASP A 778 -33.97 5.78 14.38
N GLY A 779 -34.49 6.55 15.36
CA GLY A 779 -34.49 8.01 15.33
C GLY A 779 -33.12 8.69 15.52
N ARG A 780 -32.03 7.94 15.69
CA ARG A 780 -30.65 8.42 15.52
C ARG A 780 -30.12 8.14 14.12
N ASN A 781 -30.41 6.96 13.56
CA ASN A 781 -29.96 6.58 12.22
C ASN A 781 -30.56 7.47 11.11
N GLU A 782 -31.80 7.95 11.26
CA GLU A 782 -32.41 8.90 10.30
C GLU A 782 -31.69 10.26 10.30
N ARG A 783 -31.26 10.77 11.47
CA ARG A 783 -30.52 12.05 11.56
C ARG A 783 -29.12 11.97 10.95
N ASP A 784 -28.43 10.85 11.13
CA ASP A 784 -27.14 10.57 10.48
C ASP A 784 -27.26 10.34 8.96
N HIS A 785 -28.48 10.13 8.43
CA HIS A 785 -28.75 10.02 7.00
C HIS A 785 -28.98 11.40 6.35
N ASP A 786 -29.79 12.26 6.97
CA ASP A 786 -30.10 13.61 6.48
C ASP A 786 -28.86 14.53 6.43
N ASP A 787 -27.96 14.42 7.42
CA ASP A 787 -26.70 15.19 7.46
C ASP A 787 -25.66 14.70 6.42
N ARG A 788 -25.98 13.68 5.60
CA ARG A 788 -25.15 13.21 4.48
C ARG A 788 -25.72 13.52 3.09
N GLU A 789 -26.93 14.08 3.00
CA GLU A 789 -27.55 14.52 1.74
C GLU A 789 -27.75 16.06 1.64
N ARG A 790 -27.03 16.84 2.48
CA ARG A 790 -26.94 18.31 2.39
C ARG A 790 -25.55 18.80 1.99
#